data_AF-F8IH44-F1
#
_entry.id   AF-F8IH44-F1
#
_cell.length_a   1.000
_cell.length_b   1.000
_cell.length_c   1.000
_cell.angle_alpha   90.00
_cell.angle_beta   90.00
_cell.angle_gamma   90.00
#
_symmetry.space_group_name_H-M   'P 1'
#
loop_
_entity.id
_entity.type
_entity.pdbx_description
1 polymer ?
#
loop_
_entity_poly.entity_id
_entity_poly.type
_entity_poly.pdbx_seq_one_letter_code
_entity_poly.pdbx_strand_id
1 'polypeptide(L)'
;MPRDCKLCDSAIREEIETRWLAGESYRGLETWCAENGEEISDSAIRRHMIEHAFCGDPAESIDFLRWWFEGAAGYVEIRPIPNRKDDREMAFKAVKARRSFITKDFEALRDYFDRGYRSPDMARCGWYFGTCLRDKPVQRTQEGRWIGGSADDVVACPGAWADVDDHGREDDEERMAHAERVLAMLADKGFIPSAVVRSGGGRGRHLYFKFERPEMDCERGRRIVWKLARVLSSDLNVADVARVMRIPGSMHTKSGRIVKVTVEEWRKDALYKPDELEAAIDGIAEALGIDLTRTESVSATDDGGEFTGDWKPVPADFVEEQLPTICARFKAYVQDPNIVTEPIWHKMACLLKSMVPDSSLFHKWSEGYDVGPGKRYNAIETERKFRSSRPMAVLCSTFQELDPMSVCAACRHFQRGSSPATFVRRAYAAKLGLPGLYGAPDEVDGPKMDGLPTKTTEEALHANGGARVAAGAEDLVEVPEDVIVHDPVAWTEDLSEAPEDNTNWCEQPFTNHTARKWAREKKGYFVYVDEEKGKEHLLFRRMATLIKKDFNLQYFFQSCYYYDGTIYTTPTDDGKDEAVIRDFILEALETIKPTWATWSRAEEIKRMLITNLEHDKDHSVESIRVHEVWNTEPLVPFENGLLDMSDPFDHDWRIHEFSPRHRINWKLTIPFFENWHRTPKSWTLAMKDAEVDVLDFFRTTFPDDETRRSILEFLGYCLCRWDQSEECYAILYGPGQNGKSTLLGMLAKAFGIYAVTESVQSLERNRFASACLTRAAIDIVPDMAGTGIEDTSFLKGWIGNDVVRAERKFKASFEFKPQTKLIYGANELPPTKDPTHGYFRRILLYPMMERFKRQGPGWVERLRTPEALSYMCYLGLLHYRQMRREGRNITESKEMLREKDYYWRANDVVKAAIDEGIIELGKDFSVPRDLLQKAMEIYAKETGRKYPGAAKLLERLRNYAPHKIDYSRPRWKGKPIHVWTGVRLGEAGRMLLVSREVVNLDQRKLEYISMPVTEAYAEEHKFDDVSMLESGSLPKGVIQ
;
A
#
# COMPACT_ATOMS: atom_id res chain seq x y z
N MET A 1 -19.19 43.93 28.76
CA MET A 1 -19.14 42.51 29.17
C MET A 1 -20.57 42.00 29.32
N PRO A 2 -20.87 40.76 28.94
CA PRO A 2 -22.20 40.22 29.13
C PRO A 2 -22.53 40.24 30.62
N ARG A 3 -23.65 40.91 30.96
CA ARG A 3 -24.20 40.91 32.31
C ARG A 3 -24.51 39.45 32.65
N ASP A 4 -24.09 38.99 33.83
CA ASP A 4 -24.38 37.67 34.45
C ASP A 4 -23.26 36.61 34.49
N CYS A 5 -22.02 36.90 34.05
CA CYS A 5 -20.89 35.98 34.28
C CYS A 5 -20.22 36.23 35.65
N LYS A 6 -20.46 35.34 36.63
CA LYS A 6 -19.86 35.41 37.98
C LYS A 6 -18.33 35.47 38.01
N LEU A 7 -17.66 34.84 37.04
CA LEU A 7 -16.19 34.82 36.97
C LEU A 7 -15.60 36.08 36.32
N CYS A 8 -16.38 36.82 35.51
CA CYS A 8 -15.91 38.09 34.94
C CYS A 8 -15.74 39.18 36.00
N ASP A 9 -16.58 39.16 37.04
CA ASP A 9 -16.61 40.15 38.13
C ASP A 9 -15.79 39.70 39.36
N SER A 10 -15.14 38.54 39.28
CA SER A 10 -14.35 37.90 40.34
C SER A 10 -12.94 38.49 40.43
N ALA A 11 -12.44 38.68 41.65
CA ALA A 11 -11.07 39.15 41.88
C ALA A 11 -10.01 38.06 41.60
N ILE A 12 -10.41 36.78 41.62
CA ILE A 12 -9.54 35.63 41.39
C ILE A 12 -9.56 35.13 39.92
N ARG A 13 -10.22 35.87 39.02
CA ARG A 13 -10.35 35.53 37.60
C ARG A 13 -9.03 35.18 36.91
N GLU A 14 -8.02 36.04 37.02
CA GLU A 14 -6.73 35.86 36.33
C GLU A 14 -5.98 34.61 36.84
N GLU A 15 -6.08 34.33 38.13
CA GLU A 15 -5.50 33.15 38.76
C GLU A 15 -6.16 31.86 38.24
N ILE A 16 -7.50 31.88 38.08
CA ILE A 16 -8.28 30.74 37.55
C ILE A 16 -7.95 30.49 36.07
N GLU A 17 -7.86 31.54 35.25
CA GLU A 17 -7.45 31.42 33.85
C GLU A 17 -6.02 30.86 33.74
N THR A 18 -5.10 31.30 34.59
CA THR A 18 -3.71 30.85 34.62
C THR A 18 -3.58 29.39 35.06
N ARG A 19 -4.27 29.00 36.13
CA ARG A 19 -4.31 27.61 36.63
C ARG A 19 -4.92 26.65 35.63
N TRP A 20 -5.98 27.07 34.94
CA TRP A 20 -6.56 26.31 33.84
C TRP A 20 -5.55 26.09 32.70
N LEU A 21 -4.81 27.13 32.31
CA LEU A 21 -3.72 27.03 31.32
C LEU A 21 -2.56 26.13 31.78
N ALA A 22 -2.33 26.04 33.10
CA ALA A 22 -1.36 25.13 33.68
C ALA A 22 -1.79 23.65 33.60
N GLY A 23 -3.07 23.38 33.26
CA GLY A 23 -3.63 22.04 33.06
C GLY A 23 -4.56 21.58 34.19
N GLU A 24 -4.96 22.48 35.09
CA GLU A 24 -5.87 22.14 36.19
C GLU A 24 -7.29 21.86 35.67
N SER A 25 -7.94 20.83 36.24
CA SER A 25 -9.29 20.43 35.83
C SER A 25 -10.34 21.42 36.32
N TYR A 26 -11.45 21.58 35.59
CA TYR A 26 -12.55 22.48 35.99
C TYR A 26 -13.10 22.18 37.40
N ARG A 27 -13.14 20.90 37.81
CA ARG A 27 -13.57 20.50 39.15
C ARG A 27 -12.54 20.84 40.23
N GLY A 28 -11.25 20.81 39.88
CA GLY A 28 -10.16 21.28 40.74
C GLY A 28 -10.24 22.80 40.93
N LEU A 29 -10.50 23.54 39.86
CA LEU A 29 -10.70 24.98 39.89
C LEU A 29 -11.94 25.37 40.71
N GLU A 30 -13.07 24.66 40.57
CA GLU A 30 -14.26 24.87 41.40
C GLU A 30 -13.95 24.67 42.89
N THR A 31 -13.23 23.59 43.23
CA THR A 31 -12.79 23.34 44.62
C THR A 31 -11.90 24.47 45.13
N TRP A 32 -10.95 24.92 44.30
CA TRP A 32 -10.05 26.02 44.63
C TRP A 32 -10.79 27.37 44.78
N CYS A 33 -11.79 27.66 43.93
CA CYS A 33 -12.63 28.84 44.07
C CYS A 33 -13.35 28.84 45.42
N ALA A 34 -13.94 27.70 45.80
CA ALA A 34 -14.62 27.54 47.09
C ALA A 34 -13.65 27.71 48.28
N GLU A 35 -12.43 27.18 48.19
CA GLU A 35 -11.36 27.36 49.18
C GLU A 35 -10.92 28.84 49.32
N ASN A 36 -11.05 29.63 48.25
CA ASN A 36 -10.73 31.06 48.23
C ASN A 36 -11.97 31.95 48.44
N GLY A 37 -13.10 31.37 48.87
CA GLY A 37 -14.29 32.10 49.29
C GLY A 37 -15.23 32.52 48.15
N GLU A 38 -15.08 31.98 46.94
CA GLU A 38 -15.96 32.26 45.81
C GLU A 38 -16.69 30.99 45.33
N GLU A 39 -18.02 30.95 45.47
CA GLU A 39 -18.86 29.84 44.99
C GLU A 39 -19.12 29.95 43.47
N ILE A 40 -18.11 29.56 42.68
CA ILE A 40 -18.18 29.50 41.22
C ILE A 40 -18.14 28.04 40.77
N SER A 41 -19.23 27.58 40.15
CA SER A 41 -19.33 26.19 39.69
C SER A 41 -18.42 25.90 38.50
N ASP A 42 -18.04 24.63 38.32
CA ASP A 42 -17.23 24.16 37.18
C ASP A 42 -17.82 24.59 35.81
N SER A 43 -19.15 24.64 35.74
CA SER A 43 -19.94 24.96 34.56
C SER A 43 -19.93 26.46 34.27
N ALA A 44 -19.88 27.30 35.31
CA ALA A 44 -19.70 28.74 35.17
C ALA A 44 -18.27 29.08 34.72
N ILE A 45 -17.26 28.40 35.29
CA ILE A 45 -15.86 28.52 34.87
C ILE A 45 -15.72 28.11 33.39
N ARG A 46 -16.29 26.97 33.00
CA ARG A 46 -16.27 26.50 31.60
C ARG A 46 -16.91 27.50 30.63
N ARG A 47 -18.08 28.06 30.98
CA ARG A 47 -18.77 29.06 30.17
C ARG A 47 -17.91 30.30 29.98
N HIS A 48 -17.30 30.80 31.06
CA HIS A 48 -16.38 31.94 31.02
C HIS A 48 -15.19 31.70 30.10
N MET A 49 -14.55 30.53 30.18
CA MET A 49 -13.41 30.21 29.32
C MET A 49 -13.80 30.31 27.83
N ILE A 50 -14.94 29.76 27.46
CA ILE A 50 -15.34 29.62 26.06
C ILE A 50 -15.96 30.91 25.48
N GLU A 51 -16.78 31.59 26.27
CA GLU A 51 -17.60 32.71 25.81
C GLU A 51 -16.96 34.07 26.08
N HIS A 52 -15.95 34.15 26.97
CA HIS A 52 -15.37 35.43 27.41
C HIS A 52 -13.84 35.47 27.35
N ALA A 53 -13.13 34.42 27.78
CA ALA A 53 -11.67 34.45 27.87
C ALA A 53 -10.96 33.96 26.58
N PHE A 54 -11.50 32.94 25.91
CA PHE A 54 -10.88 32.29 24.73
C PHE A 54 -11.77 32.32 23.49
N CYS A 55 -12.73 33.26 23.43
CA CYS A 55 -13.63 33.41 22.29
C CYS A 55 -12.88 34.04 21.10
N GLY A 56 -12.50 33.21 20.12
CA GLY A 56 -12.02 33.69 18.83
C GLY A 56 -13.11 34.43 18.03
N ASP A 57 -12.69 35.07 16.95
CA ASP A 57 -13.53 35.86 16.04
C ASP A 57 -13.57 35.19 14.67
N PRO A 58 -14.59 34.36 14.37
CA PRO A 58 -14.71 33.71 13.07
C PRO A 58 -14.85 34.68 11.90
N ALA A 59 -15.38 35.89 12.12
CA ALA A 59 -15.56 36.87 11.05
C ALA A 59 -14.19 37.40 10.60
N GLU A 60 -13.32 37.77 11.55
CA GLU A 60 -11.95 38.20 11.26
C GLU A 60 -11.15 37.10 10.53
N SER A 61 -11.27 35.84 10.98
CA SER A 61 -10.63 34.69 10.32
C SER A 61 -11.07 34.53 8.86
N ILE A 62 -12.38 34.66 8.61
CA ILE A 62 -12.96 34.49 7.27
C ILE A 62 -12.61 35.66 6.36
N ASP A 63 -12.68 36.89 6.86
CA ASP A 63 -12.35 38.08 6.08
C ASP A 63 -10.88 38.04 5.64
N PHE A 64 -9.98 37.59 6.52
CA PHE A 64 -8.57 37.45 6.20
C PHE A 64 -8.31 36.38 5.14
N LEU A 65 -8.88 35.17 5.31
CA LEU A 65 -8.70 34.08 4.34
C LEU A 65 -9.35 34.37 3.00
N ARG A 66 -10.52 35.02 2.99
CA ARG A 66 -11.18 35.47 1.76
C ARG A 66 -10.33 36.45 1.00
N TRP A 67 -9.74 37.43 1.69
CA TRP A 67 -8.81 38.37 1.07
C TRP A 67 -7.54 37.66 0.57
N TRP A 68 -6.92 36.79 1.38
CA TRP A 68 -5.65 36.15 0.99
C TRP A 68 -5.79 35.26 -0.25
N PHE A 69 -6.90 34.52 -0.37
CA PHE A 69 -7.16 33.60 -1.49
C PHE A 69 -8.11 34.17 -2.56
N GLU A 70 -8.36 35.48 -2.53
CA GLU A 70 -9.26 36.14 -3.47
C GLU A 70 -8.82 35.91 -4.92
N GLY A 71 -9.75 35.43 -5.76
CA GLY A 71 -9.48 35.17 -7.18
C GLY A 71 -8.86 33.80 -7.47
N ALA A 72 -8.73 32.91 -6.48
CA ALA A 72 -8.07 31.61 -6.63
C ALA A 72 -8.94 30.43 -6.18
N ALA A 73 -8.85 29.30 -6.90
CA ALA A 73 -9.63 28.10 -6.63
C ALA A 73 -8.75 26.94 -6.14
N GLY A 74 -9.00 26.47 -4.92
CA GLY A 74 -8.34 25.27 -4.38
C GLY A 74 -8.80 24.95 -2.97
N TYR A 75 -8.03 24.12 -2.28
CA TYR A 75 -8.26 23.80 -0.88
C TYR A 75 -7.31 24.57 0.03
N VAL A 76 -7.83 25.11 1.12
CA VAL A 76 -7.02 25.63 2.25
C VAL A 76 -7.07 24.63 3.41
N GLU A 77 -5.90 24.24 3.92
CA GLU A 77 -5.78 23.42 5.14
C GLU A 77 -5.98 24.30 6.37
N ILE A 78 -6.83 23.87 7.30
CA ILE A 78 -7.02 24.45 8.63
C ILE A 78 -6.59 23.43 9.68
N ARG A 79 -5.68 23.84 10.54
CA ARG A 79 -4.98 22.98 11.49
C ARG A 79 -4.94 23.59 12.89
N PRO A 80 -5.69 23.05 13.85
CA PRO A 80 -5.44 23.34 15.25
C PRO A 80 -4.15 22.62 15.71
N ILE A 81 -3.36 23.29 16.54
CA ILE A 81 -2.12 22.76 17.11
C ILE A 81 -2.14 23.06 18.62
N PRO A 82 -1.91 22.07 19.51
CA PRO A 82 -1.86 22.33 20.94
C PRO A 82 -0.77 23.35 21.27
N ASN A 83 -1.10 24.31 22.11
CA ASN A 83 -0.15 25.35 22.51
C ASN A 83 0.98 24.80 23.41
N ARG A 84 0.75 23.65 24.05
CA ARG A 84 1.71 22.92 24.89
C ARG A 84 2.15 21.62 24.21
N LYS A 85 3.47 21.43 24.07
CA LYS A 85 4.04 20.23 23.42
C LYS A 85 3.83 18.94 24.23
N ASP A 86 3.65 19.05 25.54
CA ASP A 86 3.42 17.96 26.48
C ASP A 86 1.93 17.58 26.61
N ASP A 87 1.01 18.36 26.05
CA ASP A 87 -0.43 18.09 26.09
C ASP A 87 -0.84 17.02 25.06
N ARG A 88 -0.60 15.76 25.43
CA ARG A 88 -0.88 14.58 24.59
C ARG A 88 -2.37 14.40 24.29
N GLU A 89 -3.24 14.78 25.22
CA GLU A 89 -4.69 14.67 25.03
C GLU A 89 -5.15 15.64 23.93
N MET A 90 -4.73 16.91 24.03
CA MET A 90 -5.06 17.90 23.01
C MET A 90 -4.36 17.61 21.69
N ALA A 91 -3.14 17.07 21.69
CA ALA A 91 -2.47 16.64 20.46
C ALA A 91 -3.31 15.62 19.67
N PHE A 92 -3.91 14.65 20.36
CA PHE A 92 -4.80 13.68 19.73
C PHE A 92 -6.09 14.32 19.18
N LYS A 93 -6.74 15.19 19.96
CA LYS A 93 -7.97 15.88 19.53
C LYS A 93 -7.73 16.87 18.39
N ALA A 94 -6.62 17.63 18.44
CA ALA A 94 -6.22 18.59 17.42
C ALA A 94 -5.95 17.91 16.06
N VAL A 95 -5.27 16.75 16.06
CA VAL A 95 -5.11 15.96 14.82
C VAL A 95 -6.46 15.59 14.23
N LYS A 96 -7.45 15.19 15.05
CA LYS A 96 -8.81 14.87 14.58
C LYS A 96 -9.60 16.07 14.09
N ALA A 97 -9.19 17.29 14.44
CA ALA A 97 -9.79 18.56 14.03
C ALA A 97 -8.99 19.25 12.89
N ARG A 98 -8.11 18.54 12.19
CA ARG A 98 -7.54 19.06 10.93
C ARG A 98 -8.53 18.87 9.79
N ARG A 99 -8.79 19.90 8.98
CA ARG A 99 -9.73 19.85 7.84
C ARG A 99 -9.24 20.72 6.69
N SER A 100 -9.72 20.44 5.49
CA SER A 100 -9.55 21.32 4.33
C SER A 100 -10.88 21.89 3.89
N PHE A 101 -10.86 23.11 3.38
CA PHE A 101 -12.04 23.82 2.89
C PHE A 101 -11.76 24.37 1.50
N ILE A 102 -12.77 24.37 0.64
CA ILE A 102 -12.64 24.92 -0.72
C ILE A 102 -12.72 26.44 -0.60
N THR A 103 -11.82 27.16 -1.26
CA THR A 103 -11.76 28.64 -1.25
C THR A 103 -12.93 29.33 -1.98
N LYS A 104 -13.91 28.55 -2.48
CA LYS A 104 -15.18 29.03 -3.05
C LYS A 104 -16.35 28.97 -2.06
N ASP A 105 -16.21 28.25 -0.93
CA ASP A 105 -17.25 28.08 0.09
C ASP A 105 -16.71 28.45 1.49
N PHE A 106 -16.76 29.75 1.79
CA PHE A 106 -16.37 30.28 3.09
C PHE A 106 -17.44 30.10 4.17
N GLU A 107 -18.67 29.68 3.84
CA GLU A 107 -19.72 29.50 4.83
C GLU A 107 -19.46 28.25 5.68
N ALA A 108 -19.07 27.14 5.04
CA ALA A 108 -18.64 25.92 5.73
C ALA A 108 -17.44 26.19 6.67
N LEU A 109 -16.53 27.06 6.24
CA LEU A 109 -15.36 27.44 7.02
C LEU A 109 -15.74 28.35 8.22
N ARG A 110 -16.69 29.26 8.05
CA ARG A 110 -17.21 30.13 9.12
C ARG A 110 -17.85 29.31 10.23
N ASP A 111 -18.72 28.37 9.86
CA ASP A 111 -19.38 27.44 10.77
C ASP A 111 -18.36 26.51 11.48
N TYR A 112 -17.28 26.15 10.78
CA TYR A 112 -16.17 25.41 11.38
C TYR A 112 -15.44 26.18 12.48
N PHE A 113 -15.08 27.44 12.22
CA PHE A 113 -14.44 28.29 13.23
C PHE A 113 -15.38 28.60 14.39
N ASP A 114 -16.67 28.85 14.14
CA ASP A 114 -17.63 29.14 15.20
C ASP A 114 -17.72 28.00 16.22
N ARG A 115 -17.86 26.76 15.75
CA ARG A 115 -17.82 25.57 16.62
C ARG A 115 -16.46 25.35 17.27
N GLY A 116 -15.38 25.58 16.53
CA GLY A 116 -14.02 25.37 16.98
C GLY A 116 -13.63 26.32 18.12
N TYR A 117 -13.87 27.60 17.94
CA TYR A 117 -13.58 28.63 18.94
C TYR A 117 -14.48 28.52 20.17
N ARG A 118 -15.70 28.00 20.01
CA ARG A 118 -16.62 27.72 21.12
C ARG A 118 -16.43 26.34 21.76
N SER A 119 -15.36 25.62 21.42
CA SER A 119 -15.09 24.29 21.98
C SER A 119 -14.20 24.37 23.24
N PRO A 120 -14.64 23.82 24.39
CA PRO A 120 -13.82 23.74 25.60
C PRO A 120 -12.50 22.99 25.40
N ASP A 121 -12.48 22.03 24.46
CA ASP A 121 -11.29 21.24 24.15
C ASP A 121 -10.34 22.03 23.25
N MET A 122 -10.85 22.71 22.23
CA MET A 122 -10.02 23.41 21.25
C MET A 122 -9.50 24.77 21.74
N ALA A 123 -10.04 25.32 22.84
CA ALA A 123 -9.55 26.55 23.47
C ALA A 123 -8.06 26.47 23.91
N ARG A 124 -7.50 25.26 24.06
CA ARG A 124 -6.08 25.01 24.36
C ARG A 124 -5.18 24.89 23.11
N CYS A 125 -5.75 25.06 21.92
CA CYS A 125 -5.04 24.97 20.65
C CYS A 125 -4.92 26.34 19.99
N GLY A 126 -3.78 26.63 19.37
CA GLY A 126 -3.64 27.69 18.38
C GLY A 126 -4.15 27.21 17.02
N TRP A 127 -4.72 28.11 16.23
CA TRP A 127 -5.30 27.77 14.92
C TRP A 127 -4.44 28.31 13.78
N TYR A 128 -4.17 27.44 12.81
CA TYR A 128 -3.27 27.69 11.71
C TYR A 128 -3.91 27.36 10.36
N PHE A 129 -3.53 28.07 9.31
CA PHE A 129 -3.94 27.81 7.92
C PHE A 129 -2.72 27.57 7.03
N GLY A 130 -2.86 26.73 6.01
CA GLY A 130 -1.85 26.63 4.94
C GLY A 130 -1.83 27.91 4.13
N THR A 131 -0.65 28.52 3.93
CA THR A 131 -0.51 29.80 3.22
C THR A 131 -0.72 29.69 1.72
N CYS A 132 -0.57 28.48 1.16
CA CYS A 132 -0.76 28.20 -0.25
C CYS A 132 -2.00 27.35 -0.53
N LEU A 133 -2.46 27.39 -1.78
CA LEU A 133 -3.59 26.61 -2.27
C LEU A 133 -3.16 25.18 -2.56
N ARG A 134 -4.06 24.24 -2.27
CA ARG A 134 -3.85 22.82 -2.52
C ARG A 134 -4.80 22.27 -3.58
N ASP A 135 -4.35 21.30 -4.37
CA ASP A 135 -5.23 20.58 -5.33
C ASP A 135 -6.20 19.64 -4.63
N LYS A 136 -5.79 19.11 -3.47
CA LYS A 136 -6.50 18.08 -2.72
C LYS A 136 -6.74 18.51 -1.27
N PRO A 137 -7.82 18.03 -0.65
CA PRO A 137 -8.01 18.18 0.78
C PRO A 137 -7.02 17.31 1.56
N VAL A 138 -6.72 17.69 2.81
CA VAL A 138 -5.92 16.87 3.72
C VAL A 138 -6.50 15.47 3.85
N GLN A 139 -5.63 14.47 3.90
CA GLN A 139 -6.03 13.06 3.86
C GLN A 139 -5.99 12.42 5.25
N ARG A 140 -6.69 11.30 5.41
CA ARG A 140 -6.61 10.45 6.61
C ARG A 140 -5.79 9.21 6.32
N THR A 141 -4.94 8.80 7.27
CA THR A 141 -4.36 7.47 7.29
C THR A 141 -5.45 6.42 7.51
N GLN A 142 -5.14 5.16 7.24
CA GLN A 142 -6.03 4.02 7.48
C GLN A 142 -6.41 3.83 8.97
N GLU A 143 -5.65 4.41 9.91
CA GLU A 143 -6.00 4.46 11.34
C GLU A 143 -6.91 5.65 11.69
N GLY A 144 -7.36 6.41 10.69
CA GLY A 144 -8.18 7.61 10.87
C GLY A 144 -7.42 8.85 11.36
N ARG A 145 -6.08 8.86 11.31
CA ARG A 145 -5.26 10.04 11.69
C ARG A 145 -5.14 10.98 10.50
N TRP A 146 -5.36 12.26 10.70
CA TRP A 146 -5.17 13.25 9.64
C TRP A 146 -3.68 13.48 9.37
N ILE A 147 -3.30 13.42 8.10
CA ILE A 147 -1.97 13.76 7.58
C ILE A 147 -1.99 15.23 7.15
N GLY A 148 -0.89 15.96 7.35
CA GLY A 148 -0.79 17.35 6.87
C GLY A 148 -0.54 17.34 5.37
N GLY A 149 -0.97 18.37 4.64
CA GLY A 149 -0.64 18.40 3.21
C GLY A 149 0.87 18.56 3.00
N SER A 150 1.44 17.87 2.02
CA SER A 150 2.85 18.00 1.65
C SER A 150 3.08 19.18 0.72
N ALA A 151 4.33 19.45 0.35
CA ALA A 151 4.66 20.44 -0.67
C ALA A 151 4.11 20.04 -2.05
N ASP A 152 3.97 18.74 -2.29
CA ASP A 152 3.47 18.18 -3.56
C ASP A 152 1.97 18.45 -3.77
N ASP A 153 1.22 18.65 -2.68
CA ASP A 153 -0.21 18.99 -2.73
C ASP A 153 -0.43 20.48 -3.07
N VAL A 154 0.62 21.30 -3.08
CA VAL A 154 0.51 22.76 -3.28
C VAL A 154 0.50 23.09 -4.77
N VAL A 155 -0.49 23.85 -5.21
CA VAL A 155 -0.67 24.22 -6.62
C VAL A 155 -0.47 25.69 -6.93
N ALA A 156 -0.60 26.57 -5.93
CA ALA A 156 -0.47 27.99 -6.15
C ALA A 156 -0.10 28.76 -4.88
N CYS A 157 0.72 29.79 -5.05
CA CYS A 157 1.16 30.72 -4.02
C CYS A 157 0.45 32.09 -4.15
N PRO A 158 -0.46 32.47 -3.23
CA PRO A 158 -1.18 33.74 -3.33
C PRO A 158 -0.33 35.01 -3.09
N GLY A 159 0.87 34.84 -2.54
CA GLY A 159 1.74 35.93 -2.12
C GLY A 159 3.04 35.42 -1.51
N ALA A 160 3.85 36.34 -0.99
CA ALA A 160 5.00 36.03 -0.15
C ALA A 160 4.69 36.34 1.33
N TRP A 161 5.36 35.65 2.25
CA TRP A 161 5.17 35.86 3.68
C TRP A 161 6.48 35.66 4.46
N ALA A 162 6.51 36.17 5.69
CA ALA A 162 7.62 35.97 6.61
C ALA A 162 7.12 35.86 8.07
N ASP A 163 7.87 35.14 8.90
CA ASP A 163 7.61 35.00 10.35
C ASP A 163 8.76 35.62 11.14
N VAL A 164 8.59 36.89 11.49
CA VAL A 164 9.56 37.64 12.30
C VAL A 164 9.20 37.39 13.77
N ASP A 165 9.75 36.32 14.33
CA ASP A 165 9.51 35.92 15.72
C ASP A 165 10.38 36.72 16.71
N ASP A 166 9.87 36.88 17.95
CA ASP A 166 10.59 37.39 19.12
C ASP A 166 10.65 36.24 20.15
N HIS A 167 11.84 35.69 20.39
CA HIS A 167 12.06 34.51 21.22
C HIS A 167 12.41 34.86 22.68
N GLY A 168 12.49 36.15 23.03
CA GLY A 168 12.89 36.65 24.35
C GLY A 168 14.37 36.48 24.70
N ARG A 169 15.27 36.43 23.70
CA ARG A 169 16.73 36.32 23.85
C ARG A 169 17.41 37.69 23.67
N GLU A 170 18.64 37.83 24.16
CA GLU A 170 19.41 39.10 24.05
C GLU A 170 19.66 39.54 22.60
N ASP A 171 19.74 38.61 21.65
CA ASP A 171 19.95 38.86 20.21
C ASP A 171 18.65 39.25 19.46
N ASP A 172 17.47 39.11 20.08
CA ASP A 172 16.20 39.41 19.42
C ASP A 172 16.02 40.91 19.17
N GLU A 173 16.59 41.80 20.00
CA GLU A 173 16.51 43.25 19.76
C GLU A 173 17.23 43.67 18.47
N GLU A 174 18.43 43.13 18.22
CA GLU A 174 19.20 43.43 17.01
C GLU A 174 18.53 42.84 15.76
N ARG A 175 17.98 41.62 15.87
CA ARG A 175 17.26 40.96 14.77
C ARG A 175 15.97 41.70 14.40
N MET A 176 15.20 42.14 15.40
CA MET A 176 13.98 42.93 15.17
C MET A 176 14.32 44.29 14.56
N ALA A 177 15.34 44.97 15.07
CA ALA A 177 15.81 46.22 14.48
C ALA A 177 16.33 46.04 13.04
N HIS A 178 16.95 44.90 12.73
CA HIS A 178 17.33 44.55 11.35
C HIS A 178 16.11 44.37 10.45
N ALA A 179 15.13 43.59 10.88
CA ALA A 179 13.89 43.40 10.13
C ALA A 179 13.16 44.73 9.88
N GLU A 180 13.08 45.62 10.88
CA GLU A 180 12.51 46.97 10.73
C GLU A 180 13.26 47.81 9.69
N ARG A 181 14.60 47.78 9.69
CA ARG A 181 15.41 48.48 8.67
C ARG A 181 15.12 47.94 7.26
N VAL A 182 15.06 46.62 7.09
CA VAL A 182 14.76 45.98 5.80
C VAL A 182 13.35 46.34 5.34
N LEU A 183 12.36 46.37 6.24
CA LEU A 183 11.00 46.78 5.91
C LEU A 183 10.91 48.25 5.51
N ALA A 184 11.70 49.14 6.13
CA ALA A 184 11.81 50.53 5.69
C ALA A 184 12.42 50.64 4.28
N MET A 185 13.47 49.86 3.98
CA MET A 185 14.07 49.82 2.64
C MET A 185 13.11 49.26 1.57
N LEU A 186 12.30 48.26 1.92
CA LEU A 186 11.24 47.76 1.04
C LEU A 186 10.15 48.82 0.83
N ALA A 187 9.75 49.53 1.89
CA ALA A 187 8.77 50.61 1.83
C ALA A 187 9.24 51.78 0.94
N ASP A 188 10.51 52.17 1.01
CA ASP A 188 11.12 53.19 0.15
C ASP A 188 11.09 52.80 -1.34
N LYS A 189 11.11 51.49 -1.62
CA LYS A 189 10.95 50.91 -2.96
C LYS A 189 9.49 50.69 -3.36
N GLY A 190 8.53 51.07 -2.51
CA GLY A 190 7.09 50.91 -2.76
C GLY A 190 6.50 49.56 -2.31
N PHE A 191 7.27 48.70 -1.66
CA PHE A 191 6.84 47.37 -1.20
C PHE A 191 6.58 47.35 0.30
N ILE A 192 5.39 47.77 0.71
CA ILE A 192 4.92 47.67 2.09
C ILE A 192 4.15 46.36 2.32
N PRO A 193 4.20 45.73 3.51
CA PRO A 193 3.37 44.56 3.77
C PRO A 193 1.88 44.86 3.53
N SER A 194 1.22 43.98 2.77
CA SER A 194 -0.23 44.03 2.51
C SER A 194 -1.03 43.70 3.76
N ALA A 195 -0.50 42.83 4.62
CA ALA A 195 -1.00 42.65 5.99
C ALA A 195 0.14 42.39 6.99
N VAL A 196 -0.01 42.95 8.18
CA VAL A 196 0.85 42.70 9.35
C VAL A 196 0.00 42.07 10.43
N VAL A 197 0.32 40.85 10.83
CA VAL A 197 -0.44 40.08 11.81
C VAL A 197 0.37 39.91 13.08
N ARG A 198 -0.20 40.32 14.22
CA ARG A 198 0.32 40.00 15.55
C ARG A 198 0.14 38.52 15.80
N SER A 199 1.25 37.77 15.81
CA SER A 199 1.23 36.32 15.86
C SER A 199 1.34 35.74 17.29
N GLY A 200 1.77 36.53 18.28
CA GLY A 200 1.93 36.08 19.66
C GLY A 200 2.00 37.21 20.69
N GLY A 201 2.33 36.85 21.94
CA GLY A 201 2.32 37.77 23.09
C GLY A 201 3.54 38.69 23.24
N GLY A 202 4.52 38.57 22.33
CA GLY A 202 5.70 39.45 22.24
C GLY A 202 5.66 40.34 20.98
N ARG A 203 6.82 40.80 20.51
CA ARG A 203 6.92 41.64 19.29
C ARG A 203 6.80 40.87 17.98
N GLY A 204 6.60 39.54 18.02
CA GLY A 204 6.56 38.70 16.82
C GLY A 204 5.44 39.06 15.83
N ARG A 205 5.76 39.12 14.52
CA ARG A 205 4.84 39.49 13.44
C ARG A 205 4.93 38.53 12.27
N HIS A 206 3.76 38.15 11.74
CA HIS A 206 3.67 37.58 10.40
C HIS A 206 3.43 38.70 9.40
N LEU A 207 4.22 38.70 8.34
CA LEU A 207 4.15 39.69 7.27
C LEU A 207 3.63 39.01 6.02
N TYR A 208 2.72 39.66 5.30
CA TYR A 208 2.11 39.14 4.07
C TYR A 208 2.19 40.17 2.96
N PHE A 209 2.71 39.77 1.81
CA PHE A 209 2.78 40.54 0.56
C PHE A 209 1.92 39.82 -0.48
N LYS A 210 0.72 40.34 -0.75
CA LYS A 210 -0.24 39.71 -1.65
C LYS A 210 0.13 40.00 -3.11
N PHE A 211 0.01 39.00 -3.97
CA PHE A 211 0.27 39.18 -5.41
C PHE A 211 -0.98 39.67 -6.16
N GLU A 212 -0.78 40.36 -7.28
CA GLU A 212 -1.87 40.78 -8.18
C GLU A 212 -2.65 39.59 -8.75
N ARG A 213 -1.95 38.47 -8.97
CA ARG A 213 -2.54 37.19 -9.40
C ARG A 213 -2.18 36.10 -8.39
N PRO A 214 -3.16 35.41 -7.81
CA PRO A 214 -2.93 34.48 -6.70
C PRO A 214 -2.48 33.07 -7.14
N GLU A 215 -2.46 32.80 -8.45
CA GLU A 215 -2.12 31.50 -9.06
C GLU A 215 -0.63 31.43 -9.46
N MET A 216 0.27 31.92 -8.60
CA MET A 216 1.71 31.87 -8.86
C MET A 216 2.27 30.46 -8.66
N ASP A 217 3.21 30.06 -9.52
CA ASP A 217 3.85 28.75 -9.44
C ASP A 217 4.61 28.54 -8.11
N CYS A 218 4.61 27.29 -7.64
CA CYS A 218 5.11 26.95 -6.31
C CYS A 218 6.62 27.12 -6.16
N GLU A 219 7.41 26.86 -7.22
CA GLU A 219 8.87 26.98 -7.17
C GLU A 219 9.30 28.44 -7.04
N ARG A 220 8.65 29.33 -7.80
CA ARG A 220 8.87 30.77 -7.73
C ARG A 220 8.36 31.37 -6.44
N GLY A 221 7.16 31.00 -6.00
CA GLY A 221 6.64 31.42 -4.69
C GLY A 221 7.58 31.03 -3.55
N ARG A 222 8.05 29.77 -3.54
CA ARG A 222 9.04 29.27 -2.59
C ARG A 222 10.33 30.09 -2.59
N ARG A 223 10.86 30.38 -3.77
CA ARG A 223 12.10 31.16 -3.93
C ARG A 223 11.95 32.57 -3.37
N ILE A 224 10.86 33.27 -3.70
CA ILE A 224 10.60 34.62 -3.21
C ILE A 224 10.43 34.64 -1.70
N VAL A 225 9.68 33.69 -1.13
CA VAL A 225 9.50 33.55 0.33
C VAL A 225 10.82 33.28 1.02
N TRP A 226 11.66 32.41 0.45
CA TRP A 226 12.99 32.12 1.00
C TRP A 226 13.89 33.36 0.99
N LYS A 227 13.96 34.09 -0.13
CA LYS A 227 14.73 35.34 -0.24
C LYS A 227 14.24 36.38 0.75
N LEU A 228 12.93 36.58 0.84
CA LEU A 228 12.29 37.50 1.78
C LEU A 228 12.64 37.15 3.22
N ALA A 229 12.51 35.88 3.60
CA ALA A 229 12.84 35.40 4.93
C ALA A 229 14.33 35.58 5.26
N ARG A 230 15.21 35.36 4.28
CA ARG A 230 16.66 35.52 4.42
C ARG A 230 17.05 36.97 4.66
N VAL A 231 16.53 37.90 3.86
CA VAL A 231 16.84 39.33 3.99
C VAL A 231 16.24 39.90 5.28
N LEU A 232 15.07 39.44 5.72
CA LEU A 232 14.47 39.85 7.00
C LEU A 232 15.12 39.21 8.23
N SER A 233 16.06 38.27 8.06
CA SER A 233 16.58 37.44 9.16
C SER A 233 15.47 36.72 9.95
N SER A 234 14.43 36.25 9.25
CA SER A 234 13.27 35.55 9.81
C SER A 234 13.45 34.02 9.80
N ASP A 235 12.46 33.25 10.28
CA ASP A 235 12.50 31.77 10.20
C ASP A 235 12.52 31.31 8.74
N LEU A 236 13.63 30.72 8.27
CA LEU A 236 13.76 30.21 6.90
C LEU A 236 12.83 29.03 6.59
N ASN A 237 12.34 28.32 7.61
CA ASN A 237 11.40 27.21 7.42
C ASN A 237 10.04 27.67 6.89
N VAL A 238 9.74 28.97 6.89
CA VAL A 238 8.51 29.50 6.29
C VAL A 238 8.50 29.39 4.77
N ALA A 239 9.66 29.15 4.15
CA ALA A 239 9.78 28.90 2.71
C ALA A 239 9.30 27.51 2.28
N ASP A 240 9.04 26.59 3.21
CA ASP A 240 8.29 25.39 2.88
C ASP A 240 6.87 25.79 2.46
N VAL A 241 6.51 25.54 1.20
CA VAL A 241 5.19 25.89 0.65
C VAL A 241 4.04 25.13 1.32
N ALA A 242 4.33 24.04 2.03
CA ALA A 242 3.36 23.33 2.87
C ALA A 242 3.24 23.90 4.30
N ARG A 243 4.00 24.96 4.63
CA ARG A 243 3.99 25.58 5.96
C ARG A 243 2.61 26.15 6.28
N VAL A 244 2.24 26.06 7.57
CA VAL A 244 1.02 26.66 8.11
C VAL A 244 1.36 27.87 8.98
N MET A 245 0.57 28.93 8.87
CA MET A 245 0.71 30.17 9.63
C MET A 245 -0.51 30.40 10.53
N ARG A 246 -0.35 31.16 11.63
CA ARG A 246 -1.45 31.47 12.57
C ARG A 246 -2.55 32.27 11.90
N ILE A 247 -3.80 31.95 12.22
CA ILE A 247 -4.99 32.58 11.64
C ILE A 247 -5.39 33.82 12.46
N PRO A 248 -5.50 35.03 11.86
CA PRO A 248 -6.10 36.20 12.53
C PRO A 248 -7.53 35.93 12.98
N GLY A 249 -7.96 36.50 14.11
CA GLY A 249 -9.23 36.17 14.75
C GLY A 249 -9.12 34.99 15.74
N SER A 250 -8.09 34.15 15.66
CA SER A 250 -7.89 33.03 16.59
C SER A 250 -7.19 33.42 17.90
N MET A 251 -7.21 32.53 18.88
CA MET A 251 -6.51 32.68 20.17
C MET A 251 -5.25 31.82 20.23
N HIS A 252 -4.17 32.37 20.78
CA HIS A 252 -2.89 31.69 20.95
C HIS A 252 -2.42 31.77 22.41
N THR A 253 -1.96 30.64 22.96
CA THR A 253 -1.68 30.52 24.41
C THR A 253 -0.30 29.92 24.74
N LYS A 254 0.58 29.75 23.73
CA LYS A 254 1.90 29.08 23.86
C LYS A 254 2.85 29.74 24.86
N SER A 255 2.73 31.04 25.09
CA SER A 255 3.58 31.79 26.03
C SER A 255 3.01 31.86 27.45
N GLY A 256 1.99 31.04 27.77
CA GLY A 256 1.30 31.07 29.07
C GLY A 256 0.34 32.26 29.25
N ARG A 257 0.33 33.22 28.32
CA ARG A 257 -0.64 34.31 28.23
C ARG A 257 -1.55 34.11 27.02
N ILE A 258 -2.82 34.47 27.20
CA ILE A 258 -3.83 34.43 26.15
C ILE A 258 -3.64 35.64 25.23
N VAL A 259 -3.47 35.40 23.94
CA VAL A 259 -3.26 36.46 22.96
C VAL A 259 -4.17 36.23 21.77
N LYS A 260 -4.96 37.25 21.41
CA LYS A 260 -5.71 37.25 20.17
C LYS A 260 -4.76 37.54 19.00
N VAL A 261 -4.70 36.61 18.05
CA VAL A 261 -4.01 36.82 16.77
C VAL A 261 -4.83 37.83 16.00
N THR A 262 -4.26 39.00 15.72
CA THR A 262 -5.01 40.15 15.16
C THR A 262 -4.24 40.77 14.01
N VAL A 263 -4.97 41.27 13.01
CA VAL A 263 -4.38 42.08 11.95
C VAL A 263 -4.14 43.49 12.48
N GLU A 264 -2.89 43.92 12.56
CA GLU A 264 -2.52 45.26 13.04
C GLU A 264 -2.56 46.30 11.93
N GLU A 265 -2.10 45.90 10.74
CA GLU A 265 -2.14 46.72 9.54
C GLU A 265 -2.71 45.88 8.41
N TRP A 266 -3.70 46.42 7.70
CA TRP A 266 -4.32 45.72 6.58
C TRP A 266 -4.52 46.67 5.39
N ARG A 267 -3.60 46.58 4.44
CA ARG A 267 -3.59 47.37 3.21
C ARG A 267 -4.09 46.49 2.08
N LYS A 268 -5.41 46.32 1.99
CA LYS A 268 -6.06 45.34 1.10
C LYS A 268 -5.70 45.54 -0.38
N ASP A 269 -5.45 46.79 -0.77
CA ASP A 269 -5.14 47.21 -2.14
C ASP A 269 -3.63 47.17 -2.47
N ALA A 270 -2.77 46.85 -1.49
CA ALA A 270 -1.34 46.70 -1.72
C ALA A 270 -1.05 45.33 -2.35
N LEU A 271 -1.06 45.28 -3.68
CA LEU A 271 -0.83 44.09 -4.50
C LEU A 271 0.46 44.24 -5.30
N TYR A 272 1.21 43.16 -5.45
CA TYR A 272 2.53 43.22 -6.07
C TYR A 272 2.69 42.23 -7.22
N LYS A 273 3.47 42.63 -8.22
CA LYS A 273 4.00 41.68 -9.21
C LYS A 273 5.17 40.93 -8.62
N PRO A 274 5.23 39.60 -8.75
CA PRO A 274 6.27 38.81 -8.11
C PRO A 274 7.68 39.12 -8.60
N ASP A 275 7.87 39.43 -9.90
CA ASP A 275 9.17 39.88 -10.43
C ASP A 275 9.66 41.18 -9.79
N GLU A 276 8.76 42.15 -9.64
CA GLU A 276 9.12 43.47 -9.10
C GLU A 276 9.47 43.37 -7.60
N LEU A 277 8.72 42.56 -6.83
CA LEU A 277 9.04 42.29 -5.43
C LEU A 277 10.35 41.50 -5.28
N GLU A 278 10.57 40.47 -6.10
CA GLU A 278 11.79 39.67 -6.08
C GLU A 278 13.03 40.53 -6.39
N ALA A 279 12.96 41.37 -7.42
CA ALA A 279 14.03 42.30 -7.77
C ALA A 279 14.31 43.33 -6.67
N ALA A 280 13.28 43.82 -5.97
CA ALA A 280 13.45 44.72 -4.84
C ALA A 280 14.17 44.04 -3.67
N ILE A 281 13.85 42.77 -3.37
CA ILE A 281 14.52 41.96 -2.35
C ILE A 281 15.99 41.73 -2.74
N ASP A 282 16.26 41.36 -3.99
CA ASP A 282 17.62 41.12 -4.48
C ASP A 282 18.50 42.39 -4.38
N GLY A 283 17.96 43.56 -4.75
CA GLY A 283 18.68 44.82 -4.62
C GLY A 283 18.94 45.25 -3.17
N ILE A 284 18.04 44.91 -2.23
CA ILE A 284 18.28 45.14 -0.80
C ILE A 284 19.35 44.18 -0.27
N ALA A 285 19.31 42.92 -0.69
CA ALA A 285 20.32 41.94 -0.30
C ALA A 285 21.71 42.36 -0.76
N GLU A 286 21.85 42.83 -2.00
CA GLU A 286 23.10 43.39 -2.51
C GLU A 286 23.58 44.59 -1.68
N ALA A 287 22.69 45.54 -1.37
CA ALA A 287 23.01 46.71 -0.55
C ALA A 287 23.45 46.35 0.89
N LEU A 288 22.95 45.23 1.43
CA LEU A 288 23.28 44.73 2.76
C LEU A 288 24.40 43.68 2.76
N GLY A 289 24.94 43.31 1.58
CA GLY A 289 25.95 42.26 1.44
C GLY A 289 25.45 40.85 1.79
N ILE A 290 24.15 40.59 1.62
CA ILE A 290 23.51 39.30 1.88
C ILE A 290 23.53 38.46 0.60
N ASP A 291 24.21 37.32 0.65
CA ASP A 291 24.27 36.39 -0.48
C ASP A 291 22.96 35.61 -0.64
N LEU A 292 22.27 35.85 -1.77
CA LEU A 292 21.07 35.13 -2.19
C LEU A 292 21.32 34.13 -3.33
N THR A 293 22.57 33.98 -3.81
CA THR A 293 22.93 33.11 -4.95
C THR A 293 22.95 31.62 -4.58
N ARG A 294 22.95 31.32 -3.29
CA ARG A 294 22.71 29.98 -2.76
C ARG A 294 21.21 29.78 -2.55
N THR A 295 20.49 29.29 -3.56
CA THR A 295 19.22 28.59 -3.29
C THR A 295 19.56 27.31 -2.54
N GLU A 296 19.68 27.41 -1.22
CA GLU A 296 19.64 26.24 -0.34
C GLU A 296 18.29 25.57 -0.58
N SER A 297 18.32 24.35 -1.12
CA SER A 297 17.17 23.47 -1.16
C SER A 297 16.70 23.25 0.27
N VAL A 298 15.76 24.06 0.75
CA VAL A 298 14.98 23.74 1.95
C VAL A 298 13.96 22.65 1.60
N SER A 299 14.44 21.53 1.09
CA SER A 299 13.74 20.25 1.20
C SER A 299 14.39 19.56 2.40
N ALA A 300 13.63 19.35 3.45
CA ALA A 300 14.03 18.42 4.49
C ALA A 300 14.03 17.01 3.88
N THR A 301 15.09 16.62 3.15
CA THR A 301 15.63 15.25 2.95
C THR A 301 16.72 15.09 1.88
N ASP A 302 17.26 16.15 1.26
CA ASP A 302 18.26 15.93 0.20
C ASP A 302 19.68 15.75 0.77
N ASP A 303 19.98 14.53 1.18
CA ASP A 303 21.23 14.12 1.85
C ASP A 303 22.39 13.85 0.86
N GLY A 304 22.33 14.43 -0.35
CA GLY A 304 23.44 14.63 -1.28
C GLY A 304 24.20 13.40 -1.82
N GLY A 305 23.95 12.18 -1.34
CA GLY A 305 24.68 10.97 -1.74
C GLY A 305 23.85 10.00 -2.59
N GLU A 306 24.51 9.25 -3.48
CA GLU A 306 23.87 8.11 -4.17
C GLU A 306 23.33 7.10 -3.14
N PHE A 307 22.12 6.60 -3.39
CA PHE A 307 21.54 5.50 -2.63
C PHE A 307 22.27 4.21 -3.03
N THR A 308 22.96 3.57 -2.08
CA THR A 308 23.80 2.39 -2.35
C THR A 308 23.21 1.10 -1.76
N GLY A 309 21.89 1.06 -1.54
CA GLY A 309 21.20 -0.06 -0.86
C GLY A 309 21.43 -1.42 -1.51
N ASP A 310 21.72 -1.44 -2.82
CA ASP A 310 21.94 -2.66 -3.61
C ASP A 310 23.43 -3.01 -3.80
N TRP A 311 24.35 -2.25 -3.20
CA TRP A 311 25.79 -2.47 -3.38
C TRP A 311 26.35 -3.50 -2.41
N LYS A 312 27.29 -4.34 -2.87
CA LYS A 312 27.92 -5.36 -1.99
C LYS A 312 28.56 -4.69 -0.75
N PRO A 313 28.36 -5.23 0.47
CA PRO A 313 28.90 -4.66 1.70
C PRO A 313 30.41 -4.84 1.77
N VAL A 314 31.09 -3.86 2.39
CA VAL A 314 32.53 -3.93 2.69
C VAL A 314 32.70 -4.54 4.08
N PRO A 315 33.66 -5.45 4.31
CA PRO A 315 33.91 -6.02 5.64
C PRO A 315 34.12 -4.94 6.71
N ALA A 316 33.44 -5.08 7.85
CA ALA A 316 33.39 -4.05 8.89
C ALA A 316 34.78 -3.73 9.49
N ASP A 317 35.62 -4.76 9.62
CA ASP A 317 37.03 -4.66 10.05
C ASP A 317 37.87 -3.82 9.08
N PHE A 318 37.66 -3.99 7.77
CA PHE A 318 38.32 -3.18 6.75
C PHE A 318 37.85 -1.72 6.79
N VAL A 319 36.55 -1.47 6.95
CA VAL A 319 36.02 -0.10 7.09
C VAL A 319 36.56 0.55 8.37
N GLU A 320 36.59 -0.18 9.47
CA GLU A 320 37.10 0.28 10.76
C GLU A 320 38.56 0.74 10.67
N GLU A 321 39.42 -0.04 10.00
CA GLU A 321 40.84 0.26 9.84
C GLU A 321 41.10 1.38 8.82
N GLN A 322 40.40 1.35 7.68
CA GLN A 322 40.73 2.16 6.50
C GLN A 322 40.06 3.54 6.50
N LEU A 323 38.85 3.68 7.05
CA LEU A 323 38.14 4.95 6.98
C LEU A 323 38.84 6.06 7.80
N PRO A 324 39.31 5.83 9.04
CA PRO A 324 40.09 6.82 9.80
C PRO A 324 41.48 7.10 9.21
N THR A 325 42.08 6.17 8.46
CA THR A 325 43.39 6.38 7.81
C THR A 325 43.27 7.19 6.52
N ILE A 326 42.18 7.00 5.76
CA ILE A 326 41.93 7.72 4.50
C ILE A 326 41.27 9.08 4.75
N CYS A 327 40.49 9.24 5.83
CA CYS A 327 39.73 10.45 6.13
C CYS A 327 40.07 11.04 7.51
N ALA A 328 40.78 12.18 7.52
CA ALA A 328 41.16 12.89 8.74
C ALA A 328 39.96 13.33 9.61
N ARG A 329 38.79 13.59 8.99
CA ARG A 329 37.54 13.90 9.69
C ARG A 329 37.01 12.71 10.48
N PHE A 330 36.89 11.55 9.84
CA PHE A 330 36.46 10.33 10.53
C PHE A 330 37.49 9.86 11.55
N LYS A 331 38.78 10.15 11.33
CA LYS A 331 39.80 9.98 12.39
C LYS A 331 39.48 10.79 13.63
N ALA A 332 39.11 12.07 13.47
CA ALA A 332 38.73 12.92 14.59
C ALA A 332 37.45 12.43 15.27
N TYR A 333 36.40 12.07 14.50
CA TYR A 333 35.13 11.58 15.05
C TYR A 333 35.28 10.29 15.87
N VAL A 334 36.16 9.38 15.43
CA VAL A 334 36.43 8.14 16.16
C VAL A 334 37.29 8.38 17.41
N GLN A 335 38.20 9.35 17.37
CA GLN A 335 39.07 9.68 18.50
C GLN A 335 38.35 10.46 19.60
N ASP A 336 37.42 11.35 19.24
CA ASP A 336 36.59 12.11 20.17
C ASP A 336 35.14 12.20 19.65
N PRO A 337 34.28 11.24 20.03
CA PRO A 337 32.88 11.22 19.57
C PRO A 337 32.06 12.44 19.99
N ASN A 338 32.48 13.21 21.01
CA ASN A 338 31.69 14.35 21.50
C ASN A 338 31.85 15.62 20.67
N ILE A 339 32.78 15.65 19.72
CA ILE A 339 32.86 16.74 18.74
C ILE A 339 31.77 16.63 17.66
N VAL A 340 31.09 15.48 17.59
CA VAL A 340 30.09 15.20 16.58
C VAL A 340 28.73 15.76 17.04
N THR A 341 28.09 16.60 16.22
CA THR A 341 26.71 17.07 16.51
C THR A 341 25.67 16.04 16.08
N GLU A 342 24.44 16.09 16.62
CA GLU A 342 23.40 15.10 16.29
C GLU A 342 23.13 14.99 14.77
N PRO A 343 23.12 16.09 13.98
CA PRO A 343 23.02 16.02 12.53
C PRO A 343 24.16 15.24 11.88
N ILE A 344 25.41 15.46 12.33
CA ILE A 344 26.57 14.71 11.82
C ILE A 344 26.50 13.25 12.23
N TRP A 345 26.09 12.98 13.47
CA TRP A 345 25.92 11.62 13.98
C TRP A 345 24.89 10.84 13.15
N HIS A 346 23.82 11.49 12.70
CA HIS A 346 22.87 10.91 11.76
C HIS A 346 23.48 10.66 10.38
N LYS A 347 24.27 11.59 9.82
CA LYS A 347 24.98 11.37 8.54
C LYS A 347 26.04 10.26 8.63
N MET A 348 26.71 10.12 9.77
CA MET A 348 27.62 9.00 10.04
C MET A 348 26.86 7.67 9.98
N ALA A 349 25.64 7.60 10.53
CA ALA A 349 24.80 6.42 10.43
C ALA A 349 24.42 6.10 8.96
N CYS A 350 24.05 7.11 8.16
CA CYS A 350 23.74 6.92 6.73
C CYS A 350 24.97 6.41 5.96
N LEU A 351 26.15 7.01 6.19
CA LEU A 351 27.39 6.67 5.53
C LEU A 351 27.91 5.28 5.94
N LEU A 352 27.87 4.91 7.22
CA LEU A 352 28.31 3.59 7.65
C LEU A 352 27.35 2.50 7.14
N LYS A 353 26.03 2.73 7.21
CA LYS A 353 25.03 1.81 6.67
C LYS A 353 25.17 1.58 5.16
N SER A 354 25.71 2.57 4.43
CA SER A 354 26.05 2.44 3.00
C SER A 354 27.14 1.41 2.71
N MET A 355 28.00 1.07 3.67
CA MET A 355 29.14 0.15 3.52
C MET A 355 29.00 -1.12 4.37
N VAL A 356 28.51 -0.97 5.60
CA VAL A 356 28.34 -1.98 6.64
C VAL A 356 26.85 -1.96 7.06
N PRO A 357 26.01 -2.84 6.51
CA PRO A 357 24.56 -2.81 6.75
C PRO A 357 24.13 -3.15 8.19
N ASP A 358 25.01 -3.78 8.97
CA ASP A 358 24.78 -4.04 10.40
C ASP A 358 25.23 -2.86 11.27
N SER A 359 24.57 -2.67 12.41
CA SER A 359 24.79 -1.51 13.28
C SER A 359 26.05 -1.61 14.15
N SER A 360 26.83 -2.70 14.09
CA SER A 360 27.91 -2.99 15.05
C SER A 360 28.99 -1.90 15.08
N LEU A 361 29.47 -1.45 13.91
CA LEU A 361 30.50 -0.42 13.80
C LEU A 361 29.97 0.95 14.23
N PHE A 362 28.71 1.27 13.94
CA PHE A 362 28.09 2.51 14.37
C PHE A 362 27.89 2.55 15.89
N HIS A 363 27.48 1.44 16.51
CA HIS A 363 27.42 1.32 17.97
C HIS A 363 28.79 1.53 18.61
N LYS A 364 29.83 0.87 18.09
CA LYS A 364 31.20 0.97 18.59
C LYS A 364 31.74 2.40 18.54
N TRP A 365 31.53 3.12 17.44
CA TRP A 365 31.99 4.51 17.30
C TRP A 365 31.11 5.53 18.02
N SER A 366 29.94 5.11 18.50
CA SER A 366 29.02 5.97 19.27
C SER A 366 29.14 5.78 20.79
N GLU A 367 29.94 4.83 21.28
CA GLU A 367 30.03 4.47 22.70
C GLU A 367 30.44 5.64 23.61
N GLY A 368 31.13 6.65 23.07
CA GLY A 368 31.53 7.88 23.77
C GLY A 368 30.67 9.12 23.53
N TYR A 369 29.59 9.03 22.75
CA TYR A 369 28.75 10.16 22.31
C TYR A 369 27.76 10.63 23.39
N ASP A 370 27.84 11.90 23.80
CA ASP A 370 26.98 12.57 24.79
C ASP A 370 25.83 13.33 24.09
N VAL A 371 24.58 13.00 24.45
CA VAL A 371 23.37 13.63 23.89
C VAL A 371 22.86 14.81 24.73
N GLY A 372 23.66 15.33 25.66
CA GLY A 372 23.40 16.54 26.44
C GLY A 372 23.67 16.37 27.94
N PRO A 373 23.62 17.44 28.75
CA PRO A 373 24.14 17.43 30.11
C PRO A 373 23.54 16.29 30.96
N GLY A 374 24.38 15.29 31.27
CA GLY A 374 24.04 14.14 32.12
C GLY A 374 23.50 12.90 31.40
N LYS A 375 23.51 12.82 30.06
CA LYS A 375 23.02 11.65 29.30
C LYS A 375 24.12 10.99 28.48
N ARG A 376 24.78 9.98 29.07
CA ARG A 376 25.71 9.08 28.34
C ARG A 376 24.96 8.25 27.29
N TYR A 377 25.72 7.77 26.30
CA TYR A 377 25.34 6.81 25.25
C TYR A 377 24.12 5.92 25.59
N ASN A 378 23.14 5.90 24.70
CA ASN A 378 21.93 5.07 24.81
C ASN A 378 21.82 4.12 23.62
N ALA A 379 22.07 2.83 23.87
CA ALA A 379 22.01 1.80 22.83
C ALA A 379 20.67 1.72 22.08
N ILE A 380 19.55 2.01 22.75
CA ILE A 380 18.21 2.01 22.13
C ILE A 380 18.06 3.19 21.16
N GLU A 381 18.56 4.37 21.55
CA GLU A 381 18.53 5.58 20.72
C GLU A 381 19.44 5.41 19.49
N THR A 382 20.65 4.87 19.68
CA THR A 382 21.61 4.58 18.61
C THR A 382 21.05 3.57 17.61
N GLU A 383 20.45 2.48 18.07
CA GLU A 383 19.83 1.46 17.19
C GLU A 383 18.61 2.04 16.47
N ARG A 384 17.78 2.84 17.16
CA ARG A 384 16.64 3.54 16.56
C ARG A 384 17.10 4.45 15.42
N LYS A 385 18.16 5.24 15.65
CA LYS A 385 18.73 6.17 14.67
C LYS A 385 19.31 5.44 13.47
N PHE A 386 20.06 4.34 13.68
CA PHE A 386 20.59 3.51 12.60
C PHE A 386 19.50 2.80 11.79
N ARG A 387 18.42 2.31 12.43
CA ARG A 387 17.28 1.74 11.70
C ARG A 387 16.58 2.77 10.83
N SER A 388 16.42 3.99 11.35
CA SER A 388 15.77 5.09 10.65
C SER A 388 16.61 5.73 9.54
N SER A 389 17.93 5.51 9.51
CA SER A 389 18.83 6.08 8.49
C SER A 389 18.75 5.32 7.16
N ARG A 390 19.01 6.03 6.05
CA ARG A 390 19.07 5.45 4.71
C ARG A 390 20.54 5.09 4.37
N PRO A 391 20.82 3.98 3.66
CA PRO A 391 22.17 3.65 3.20
C PRO A 391 22.58 4.59 2.06
N MET A 392 23.33 5.63 2.37
CA MET A 392 23.70 6.69 1.42
C MET A 392 25.18 7.04 1.52
N ALA A 393 25.83 7.22 0.37
CA ALA A 393 27.21 7.67 0.29
C ALA A 393 27.31 9.20 0.51
N VAL A 394 27.20 9.64 1.77
CA VAL A 394 27.16 11.08 2.13
C VAL A 394 28.42 11.82 1.65
N LEU A 395 28.23 12.88 0.86
CA LEU A 395 29.33 13.63 0.24
C LEU A 395 30.21 14.37 1.27
N CYS A 396 31.48 14.56 0.91
CA CYS A 396 32.41 15.36 1.69
C CYS A 396 31.94 16.82 1.86
N SER A 397 31.25 17.40 0.87
CA SER A 397 30.65 18.74 0.95
C SER A 397 29.58 18.82 2.05
N THR A 398 28.68 17.83 2.11
CA THR A 398 27.63 17.73 3.13
C THR A 398 28.22 17.65 4.54
N PHE A 399 29.31 16.90 4.74
CA PHE A 399 30.01 16.90 6.04
C PHE A 399 30.67 18.23 6.36
N GLN A 400 31.22 18.93 5.36
CA GLN A 400 31.84 20.24 5.58
C GLN A 400 30.83 21.35 5.88
N GLU A 401 29.65 21.30 5.27
CA GLU A 401 28.56 22.24 5.55
C GLU A 401 28.03 22.07 6.97
N LEU A 402 27.82 20.83 7.39
CA LEU A 402 27.28 20.51 8.71
C LEU A 402 28.32 20.63 9.84
N ASP A 403 29.60 20.43 9.54
CA ASP A 403 30.70 20.54 10.50
C ASP A 403 31.99 21.02 9.80
N PRO A 404 32.21 22.35 9.69
CA PRO A 404 33.37 22.89 8.98
C PRO A 404 34.70 22.53 9.66
N MET A 405 35.50 21.67 9.04
CA MET A 405 36.85 21.33 9.53
C MET A 405 37.92 21.87 8.58
N SER A 406 38.90 22.61 9.10
CA SER A 406 40.02 23.15 8.32
C SER A 406 40.87 22.06 7.66
N VAL A 407 40.98 20.88 8.30
CA VAL A 407 41.69 19.72 7.76
C VAL A 407 41.08 19.17 6.46
N CYS A 408 39.78 19.40 6.21
CA CYS A 408 39.11 18.99 4.97
C CYS A 408 39.40 19.95 3.81
N ALA A 409 39.67 21.24 4.08
CA ALA A 409 40.00 22.21 3.05
C ALA A 409 41.32 21.88 2.33
N ALA A 410 42.26 21.25 3.02
CA ALA A 410 43.53 20.77 2.44
C ALA A 410 43.45 19.35 1.86
N CYS A 411 42.29 18.69 1.91
CA CYS A 411 42.14 17.31 1.45
C CYS A 411 42.06 17.24 -0.08
N ARG A 412 42.99 16.52 -0.73
CA ARG A 412 43.04 16.31 -2.19
C ARG A 412 41.77 15.70 -2.81
N HIS A 413 40.88 15.17 -1.97
CA HIS A 413 39.66 14.47 -2.35
C HIS A 413 38.39 15.32 -2.15
N PHE A 414 38.48 16.44 -1.43
CA PHE A 414 37.34 17.27 -1.03
C PHE A 414 36.67 17.96 -2.23
N GLN A 415 37.46 18.51 -3.16
CA GLN A 415 36.96 19.26 -4.33
C GLN A 415 36.39 18.39 -5.47
N ARG A 416 36.33 17.06 -5.31
CA ARG A 416 35.95 16.12 -6.37
C ARG A 416 34.50 15.63 -6.30
N GLY A 417 33.64 16.23 -5.47
CA GLY A 417 32.24 15.81 -5.32
C GLY A 417 32.09 14.34 -4.89
N SER A 418 32.97 13.86 -4.03
CA SER A 418 33.08 12.43 -3.66
C SER A 418 32.71 12.20 -2.19
N SER A 419 32.42 10.96 -1.79
CA SER A 419 32.17 10.59 -0.39
C SER A 419 33.36 9.84 0.24
N PRO A 420 33.51 9.86 1.58
CA PRO A 420 34.46 8.98 2.27
C PRO A 420 34.24 7.49 1.95
N ALA A 421 32.98 7.06 1.79
CA ALA A 421 32.63 5.68 1.45
C ALA A 421 33.15 5.26 0.07
N THR A 422 33.11 6.16 -0.91
CA THR A 422 33.65 5.95 -2.27
C THR A 422 35.15 5.60 -2.21
N PHE A 423 35.92 6.24 -1.33
CA PHE A 423 37.35 5.97 -1.21
C PHE A 423 37.66 4.64 -0.55
N VAL A 424 36.92 4.28 0.50
CA VAL A 424 37.05 2.97 1.16
C VAL A 424 36.71 1.84 0.18
N ARG A 425 35.66 2.00 -0.64
CA ARG A 425 35.29 1.03 -1.67
C ARG A 425 36.33 0.90 -2.77
N ARG A 426 37.00 1.99 -3.18
CA ARG A 426 38.14 1.92 -4.13
C ARG A 426 39.36 1.23 -3.51
N ALA A 427 39.67 1.52 -2.24
CA ALA A 427 40.76 0.85 -1.53
C ALA A 427 40.50 -0.65 -1.39
N TYR A 428 39.24 -1.04 -1.14
CA TYR A 428 38.86 -2.46 -1.05
C TYR A 428 38.88 -3.15 -2.42
N ALA A 429 38.38 -2.50 -3.48
CA ALA A 429 38.50 -3.02 -4.85
C ALA A 429 39.97 -3.25 -5.25
N ALA A 430 40.85 -2.28 -4.95
CA ALA A 430 42.28 -2.39 -5.21
C ALA A 430 42.94 -3.54 -4.42
N LYS A 431 42.57 -3.75 -3.15
CA LYS A 431 43.02 -4.90 -2.34
C LYS A 431 42.62 -6.25 -2.96
N LEU A 432 41.48 -6.29 -3.65
CA LEU A 432 40.96 -7.49 -4.33
C LEU A 432 41.43 -7.61 -5.80
N GLY A 433 42.21 -6.65 -6.31
CA GLY A 433 42.63 -6.61 -7.71
C GLY A 433 41.51 -6.32 -8.71
N LEU A 434 40.40 -5.71 -8.27
CA LEU A 434 39.23 -5.39 -9.09
C LEU A 434 39.30 -3.95 -9.64
N PRO A 435 38.89 -3.72 -10.90
CA PRO A 435 38.72 -2.36 -11.43
C PRO A 435 37.48 -1.67 -10.83
N GLY A 436 37.51 -0.35 -10.69
CA GLY A 436 36.32 0.45 -10.33
C GLY A 436 35.98 0.50 -8.83
N LEU A 437 34.69 0.66 -8.51
CA LEU A 437 34.16 0.76 -7.15
C LEU A 437 33.63 -0.60 -6.70
N TYR A 438 34.13 -1.11 -5.57
CA TYR A 438 33.65 -2.38 -5.02
C TYR A 438 32.15 -2.31 -4.72
N GLY A 439 31.39 -3.23 -5.31
CA GLY A 439 29.98 -3.46 -5.01
C GLY A 439 28.97 -2.71 -5.88
N ALA A 440 29.39 -1.85 -6.82
CA ALA A 440 28.49 -1.25 -7.80
C ALA A 440 27.99 -2.30 -8.83
N PRO A 441 26.74 -2.23 -9.31
CA PRO A 441 26.21 -3.13 -10.35
C PRO A 441 26.93 -2.94 -11.70
N ASP A 442 27.06 -4.02 -12.47
CA ASP A 442 27.84 -4.03 -13.72
C ASP A 442 27.13 -3.31 -14.88
N GLU A 443 27.93 -2.53 -15.63
CA GLU A 443 27.72 -1.76 -16.88
C GLU A 443 27.15 -0.33 -16.81
N VAL A 444 28.04 0.69 -16.84
CA VAL A 444 28.30 1.58 -17.99
C VAL A 444 29.75 2.10 -17.88
N ASP A 445 30.51 2.00 -18.98
CA ASP A 445 31.87 2.56 -19.13
C ASP A 445 31.92 4.05 -18.76
N GLY A 446 32.60 4.36 -17.65
CA GLY A 446 33.01 5.72 -17.28
C GLY A 446 34.44 6.01 -17.75
N PRO A 447 34.77 7.28 -18.05
CA PRO A 447 36.04 7.65 -18.68
C PRO A 447 37.24 7.22 -17.84
N LYS A 448 38.17 6.49 -18.47
CA LYS A 448 39.53 6.30 -17.96
C LYS A 448 40.23 7.66 -17.96
N MET A 449 40.67 8.12 -16.80
CA MET A 449 41.73 9.13 -16.73
C MET A 449 43.07 8.41 -16.68
N ASP A 450 43.84 8.58 -17.75
CA ASP A 450 45.26 8.24 -17.78
C ASP A 450 46.07 9.16 -16.86
N GLY A 451 46.96 8.54 -16.12
CA GLY A 451 47.98 9.17 -15.29
C GLY A 451 49.06 8.16 -14.94
N LEU A 452 50.07 8.08 -15.83
CA LEU A 452 51.37 7.37 -15.76
C LEU A 452 51.44 5.99 -16.48
N PRO A 453 52.57 5.63 -17.12
CA PRO A 453 52.92 6.00 -18.51
C PRO A 453 53.21 4.76 -19.40
N THR A 454 53.13 4.88 -20.73
CA THR A 454 54.28 4.72 -21.68
C THR A 454 53.89 4.39 -23.14
N LYS A 455 54.58 5.11 -24.04
CA LYS A 455 55.11 4.74 -25.37
C LYS A 455 54.20 4.68 -26.62
N THR A 456 54.25 5.82 -27.32
CA THR A 456 54.70 6.09 -28.72
C THR A 456 54.06 5.43 -29.95
N THR A 457 53.85 6.35 -30.91
CA THR A 457 53.84 6.25 -32.39
C THR A 457 52.63 5.56 -33.00
N GLU A 458 51.71 6.33 -33.60
CA GLU A 458 51.72 6.67 -35.04
C GLU A 458 51.71 5.42 -35.91
N GLU A 459 50.50 4.97 -36.27
CA GLU A 459 50.10 4.39 -37.57
C GLU A 459 48.74 3.72 -37.42
N ALA A 460 47.66 4.44 -37.75
CA ALA A 460 46.45 3.92 -38.42
C ALA A 460 45.37 5.02 -38.45
N LEU A 461 45.56 5.94 -39.39
CA LEU A 461 44.49 6.68 -40.03
C LEU A 461 43.42 5.71 -40.57
N HIS A 462 42.18 6.20 -40.61
CA HIS A 462 40.98 5.66 -41.27
C HIS A 462 40.21 4.53 -40.54
N ALA A 463 39.10 4.90 -39.88
CA ALA A 463 37.76 4.72 -40.45
C ALA A 463 36.66 5.21 -39.50
N ASN A 464 35.71 5.94 -40.10
CA ASN A 464 34.35 6.25 -39.65
C ASN A 464 34.16 7.26 -38.51
N GLY A 465 33.80 8.48 -38.96
CA GLY A 465 33.39 9.60 -38.13
C GLY A 465 31.94 9.56 -37.67
N GLY A 466 31.66 10.45 -36.72
CA GLY A 466 30.35 10.73 -36.16
C GLY A 466 30.43 11.16 -34.69
N ALA A 467 31.37 12.05 -34.33
CA ALA A 467 31.44 12.65 -33.01
C ALA A 467 30.72 14.01 -33.00
N ARG A 468 29.85 14.17 -32.00
CA ARG A 468 29.32 15.43 -31.50
C ARG A 468 30.44 16.45 -31.27
N VAL A 469 30.17 17.71 -31.60
CA VAL A 469 30.88 18.86 -30.99
C VAL A 469 29.92 19.51 -30.01
N ALA A 470 30.36 19.61 -28.75
CA ALA A 470 29.82 20.51 -27.77
C ALA A 470 30.66 21.80 -27.77
N ALA A 471 29.98 22.95 -27.82
CA ALA A 471 30.41 24.27 -27.37
C ALA A 471 29.09 25.06 -27.21
N GLY A 472 28.72 25.66 -26.09
CA GLY A 472 29.52 26.54 -25.24
C GLY A 472 29.28 27.97 -25.70
N ALA A 473 28.17 28.60 -25.27
CA ALA A 473 27.96 30.04 -25.18
C ALA A 473 26.52 30.30 -24.70
N GLU A 474 26.37 31.39 -23.97
CA GLU A 474 25.12 32.06 -23.59
C GLU A 474 24.16 32.13 -24.79
N ASP A 475 22.94 31.62 -24.63
CA ASP A 475 21.77 32.10 -25.35
C ASP A 475 20.52 31.72 -24.55
N LEU A 476 19.68 32.72 -24.33
CA LEU A 476 18.32 32.59 -23.82
C LEU A 476 17.58 31.57 -24.68
N VAL A 477 17.23 30.40 -24.12
CA VAL A 477 16.23 29.55 -24.77
C VAL A 477 14.88 30.23 -24.52
N GLU A 478 14.49 31.10 -25.46
CA GLU A 478 13.11 31.57 -25.58
C GLU A 478 12.19 30.33 -25.54
N VAL A 479 11.33 30.26 -24.54
CA VAL A 479 10.20 29.34 -24.55
C VAL A 479 9.35 29.77 -25.76
N PRO A 480 9.13 28.90 -26.77
CA PRO A 480 8.36 29.30 -27.94
C PRO A 480 6.97 29.76 -27.52
N GLU A 481 6.59 30.99 -27.88
CA GLU A 481 5.27 31.59 -27.66
C GLU A 481 4.09 30.72 -28.19
N ASP A 482 4.39 29.70 -29.00
CA ASP A 482 3.44 28.84 -29.72
C ASP A 482 2.68 27.82 -28.84
N VAL A 483 2.79 27.81 -27.50
CA VAL A 483 2.17 26.73 -26.70
C VAL A 483 1.54 27.16 -25.39
N ILE A 484 0.63 28.14 -25.36
CA ILE A 484 -0.46 28.17 -24.37
C ILE A 484 -1.70 28.84 -24.97
N VAL A 485 -2.68 28.03 -25.40
CA VAL A 485 -4.08 28.47 -25.48
C VAL A 485 -4.90 27.39 -24.76
N HIS A 486 -5.50 27.73 -23.61
CA HIS A 486 -6.62 26.94 -23.10
C HIS A 486 -7.67 26.89 -24.21
N ASP A 487 -8.10 25.68 -24.61
CA ASP A 487 -9.11 25.43 -25.66
C ASP A 487 -10.09 26.63 -25.76
N PRO A 488 -10.09 27.41 -26.87
CA PRO A 488 -10.96 28.56 -27.00
C PRO A 488 -12.41 28.14 -26.77
N VAL A 489 -13.17 28.88 -25.97
CA VAL A 489 -14.59 28.61 -25.65
C VAL A 489 -15.46 28.46 -26.91
N ALA A 490 -15.03 29.02 -28.04
CA ALA A 490 -15.70 28.93 -29.34
C ALA A 490 -15.62 27.55 -30.02
N TRP A 491 -14.72 26.65 -29.59
CA TRP A 491 -14.52 25.32 -30.17
C TRP A 491 -15.19 24.21 -29.34
N THR A 492 -16.32 24.49 -28.69
CA THR A 492 -17.18 23.49 -28.03
C THR A 492 -18.02 22.65 -29.00
N GLU A 493 -17.63 22.57 -30.28
CA GLU A 493 -18.35 21.77 -31.27
C GLU A 493 -18.16 20.27 -31.04
N ASP A 494 -19.30 19.59 -31.19
CA ASP A 494 -19.53 18.17 -31.09
C ASP A 494 -18.54 17.37 -31.96
N LEU A 495 -17.85 16.39 -31.38
CA LEU A 495 -16.98 15.47 -32.13
C LEU A 495 -17.78 14.47 -33.00
N SER A 496 -19.11 14.61 -33.06
CA SER A 496 -20.01 13.87 -33.93
C SER A 496 -19.83 14.18 -35.42
N GLU A 497 -19.21 15.32 -35.79
CA GLU A 497 -19.07 15.77 -37.19
C GLU A 497 -17.68 15.49 -37.80
N ALA A 498 -16.79 14.77 -37.11
CA ALA A 498 -15.52 14.35 -37.71
C ALA A 498 -15.77 13.41 -38.91
N PRO A 499 -15.15 13.63 -40.08
CA PRO A 499 -15.30 12.77 -41.26
C PRO A 499 -15.11 11.29 -40.93
N GLU A 500 -15.88 10.40 -41.58
CA GLU A 500 -15.71 8.95 -41.47
C GLU A 500 -14.25 8.58 -41.76
N ASP A 501 -13.58 8.05 -40.75
CA ASP A 501 -12.20 7.61 -40.84
C ASP A 501 -12.17 6.22 -41.51
N ASN A 502 -11.35 6.06 -42.55
CA ASN A 502 -11.19 4.76 -43.22
C ASN A 502 -10.41 3.75 -42.36
N THR A 503 -9.66 4.22 -41.35
CA THR A 503 -8.90 3.35 -40.45
C THR A 503 -9.75 3.00 -39.21
N ASN A 504 -9.97 1.71 -38.99
CA ASN A 504 -10.64 1.23 -37.77
C ASN A 504 -9.69 1.24 -36.56
N TRP A 505 -9.48 2.42 -35.96
CA TRP A 505 -8.51 2.63 -34.88
C TRP A 505 -8.76 1.77 -33.64
N CYS A 506 -10.02 1.45 -33.34
CA CYS A 506 -10.37 0.69 -32.14
C CYS A 506 -9.92 -0.78 -32.21
N GLU A 507 -9.52 -1.25 -33.41
CA GLU A 507 -8.93 -2.57 -33.63
C GLU A 507 -7.40 -2.56 -33.66
N GLN A 508 -6.77 -1.38 -33.64
CA GLN A 508 -5.32 -1.24 -33.73
C GLN A 508 -4.65 -1.47 -32.36
N PRO A 509 -3.45 -2.09 -32.34
CA PRO A 509 -2.69 -2.27 -31.10
C PRO A 509 -2.13 -0.94 -30.62
N PHE A 510 -2.13 -0.74 -29.30
CA PHE A 510 -1.62 0.47 -28.66
C PHE A 510 -0.08 0.40 -28.54
N THR A 511 0.61 0.81 -29.60
CA THR A 511 2.07 0.73 -29.74
C THR A 511 2.67 2.04 -30.25
N ASN A 512 3.98 2.24 -30.10
CA ASN A 512 4.68 3.39 -30.68
C ASN A 512 4.53 3.47 -32.20
N HIS A 513 4.49 2.33 -32.91
CA HIS A 513 4.24 2.34 -34.36
C HIS A 513 2.86 2.91 -34.69
N THR A 514 1.84 2.46 -33.96
CA THR A 514 0.46 2.96 -34.11
C THR A 514 0.36 4.42 -33.70
N ALA A 515 1.07 4.86 -32.66
CA ALA A 515 1.12 6.26 -32.22
C ALA A 515 1.59 7.21 -33.34
N ARG A 516 2.68 6.86 -34.03
CA ARG A 516 3.21 7.64 -35.16
C ARG A 516 2.19 7.77 -36.29
N LYS A 517 1.57 6.64 -36.67
CA LYS A 517 0.56 6.60 -37.74
C LYS A 517 -0.65 7.45 -37.37
N TRP A 518 -1.20 7.21 -36.17
CA TRP A 518 -2.35 7.92 -35.62
C TRP A 518 -2.11 9.42 -35.55
N ALA A 519 -0.96 9.85 -35.02
CA ALA A 519 -0.63 11.26 -34.91
C ALA A 519 -0.66 11.96 -36.27
N ARG A 520 -0.03 11.37 -37.31
CA ARG A 520 0.00 11.96 -38.66
C ARG A 520 -1.40 12.10 -39.27
N GLU A 521 -2.24 11.08 -39.12
CA GLU A 521 -3.59 11.08 -39.69
C GLU A 521 -4.55 11.99 -38.91
N LYS A 522 -4.36 12.10 -37.59
CA LYS A 522 -5.25 12.87 -36.70
C LYS A 522 -4.76 14.26 -36.34
N LYS A 523 -3.59 14.70 -36.83
CA LYS A 523 -2.98 16.01 -36.51
C LYS A 523 -4.01 17.16 -36.56
N GLY A 524 -4.81 17.22 -37.63
CA GLY A 524 -5.78 18.29 -37.84
C GLY A 524 -6.91 18.40 -36.81
N TYR A 525 -7.08 17.40 -35.93
CA TYR A 525 -8.15 17.39 -34.91
C TYR A 525 -7.67 17.85 -33.52
N PHE A 526 -6.37 17.85 -33.28
CA PHE A 526 -5.78 18.26 -32.00
C PHE A 526 -4.66 19.28 -32.13
N VAL A 527 -4.41 19.78 -33.35
CA VAL A 527 -3.53 20.90 -33.63
C VAL A 527 -4.34 22.03 -34.23
N TYR A 528 -4.37 23.17 -33.54
CA TYR A 528 -4.96 24.40 -34.03
C TYR A 528 -3.88 25.25 -34.70
N VAL A 529 -4.19 25.88 -35.84
CA VAL A 529 -3.30 26.82 -36.52
C VAL A 529 -3.88 28.21 -36.38
N ASP A 530 -3.15 29.12 -35.73
CA ASP A 530 -3.47 30.54 -35.70
C ASP A 530 -3.14 31.12 -37.09
N GLU A 531 -4.18 31.38 -37.91
CA GLU A 531 -4.03 31.88 -39.28
C GLU A 531 -3.39 33.28 -39.35
N GLU A 532 -3.55 34.11 -38.31
CA GLU A 532 -2.99 35.46 -38.26
C GLU A 532 -1.48 35.45 -37.93
N LYS A 533 -1.06 34.53 -37.05
CA LYS A 533 0.33 34.43 -36.58
C LYS A 533 1.14 33.32 -37.25
N GLY A 534 0.50 32.44 -38.00
CA GLY A 534 1.10 31.25 -38.60
C GLY A 534 1.64 30.25 -37.58
N LYS A 535 1.12 30.25 -36.34
CA LYS A 535 1.61 29.42 -35.22
C LYS A 535 0.70 28.22 -34.99
N GLU A 536 1.29 27.04 -34.83
CA GLU A 536 0.58 25.81 -34.45
C GLU A 536 0.51 25.67 -32.93
N HIS A 537 -0.67 25.30 -32.41
CA HIS A 537 -0.95 25.10 -31.00
C HIS A 537 -1.50 23.68 -30.75
N LEU A 538 -1.00 23.02 -29.71
CA LEU A 538 -1.45 21.70 -29.28
C LEU A 538 -2.69 21.80 -28.38
N LEU A 539 -3.76 21.08 -28.71
CA LEU A 539 -5.00 21.01 -27.93
C LEU A 539 -5.01 19.75 -27.05
N PHE A 540 -4.60 19.89 -25.79
CA PHE A 540 -4.35 18.77 -24.86
C PHE A 540 -5.61 17.93 -24.60
N ARG A 541 -6.74 18.60 -24.31
CA ARG A 541 -8.00 17.93 -24.03
C ARG A 541 -8.53 17.18 -25.25
N ARG A 542 -8.47 17.79 -26.44
CA ARG A 542 -8.87 17.16 -27.71
C ARG A 542 -8.03 15.92 -28.00
N MET A 543 -6.69 15.99 -27.84
CA MET A 543 -5.82 14.83 -28.02
C MET A 543 -6.20 13.69 -27.05
N ALA A 544 -6.40 14.00 -25.76
CA ALA A 544 -6.85 13.00 -24.78
C ALA A 544 -8.21 12.38 -25.14
N THR A 545 -9.19 13.19 -25.55
CA THR A 545 -10.52 12.70 -25.97
C THR A 545 -10.45 11.85 -27.24
N LEU A 546 -9.61 12.21 -28.20
CA LEU A 546 -9.41 11.42 -29.42
C LEU A 546 -8.72 10.09 -29.12
N ILE A 547 -7.68 10.07 -28.27
CA ILE A 547 -7.05 8.81 -27.87
C ILE A 547 -8.08 7.88 -27.22
N LYS A 548 -8.95 8.39 -26.35
CA LYS A 548 -10.04 7.60 -25.75
C LYS A 548 -11.03 7.05 -26.80
N LYS A 549 -11.41 7.88 -27.78
CA LYS A 549 -12.39 7.52 -28.82
C LYS A 549 -11.82 6.51 -29.83
N ASP A 550 -10.59 6.76 -30.28
CA ASP A 550 -9.93 6.01 -31.34
C ASP A 550 -9.33 4.70 -30.81
N PHE A 551 -8.82 4.69 -29.57
CA PHE A 551 -8.30 3.49 -28.93
C PHE A 551 -9.24 3.06 -27.82
N ASN A 552 -9.71 1.81 -27.88
CA ASN A 552 -10.66 1.25 -26.92
C ASN A 552 -10.03 0.99 -25.54
N LEU A 553 -9.48 2.02 -24.89
CA LEU A 553 -8.88 1.94 -23.57
C LEU A 553 -9.95 1.65 -22.53
N GLN A 554 -9.61 0.88 -21.50
CA GLN A 554 -10.57 0.37 -20.51
C GLN A 554 -10.05 0.63 -19.11
N TYR A 555 -10.91 0.99 -18.16
CA TYR A 555 -10.52 1.31 -16.79
C TYR A 555 -11.27 0.45 -15.78
N PHE A 556 -10.54 -0.41 -15.08
CA PHE A 556 -11.05 -1.24 -13.99
C PHE A 556 -9.89 -1.68 -13.09
N PHE A 557 -10.20 -2.14 -11.87
CA PHE A 557 -9.19 -2.46 -10.84
C PHE A 557 -8.18 -1.33 -10.57
N GLN A 558 -8.57 -0.07 -10.79
CA GLN A 558 -7.74 1.13 -10.61
C GLN A 558 -6.52 1.20 -11.53
N SER A 559 -6.66 0.64 -12.74
CA SER A 559 -5.62 0.63 -13.78
C SER A 559 -6.26 0.80 -15.16
N CYS A 560 -5.50 1.37 -16.10
CA CYS A 560 -5.91 1.51 -17.49
C CYS A 560 -5.38 0.35 -18.32
N TYR A 561 -6.28 -0.37 -18.98
CA TYR A 561 -6.00 -1.47 -19.88
C TYR A 561 -6.06 -1.00 -21.34
N TYR A 562 -5.08 -1.42 -22.13
CA TYR A 562 -5.00 -1.17 -23.55
C TYR A 562 -4.82 -2.48 -24.32
N TYR A 563 -5.27 -2.51 -25.58
CA TYR A 563 -5.07 -3.66 -26.45
C TYR A 563 -3.64 -3.67 -27.01
N ASP A 564 -2.87 -4.73 -26.75
CA ASP A 564 -1.47 -4.84 -27.20
C ASP A 564 -1.30 -5.48 -28.59
N GLY A 565 -2.41 -5.81 -29.26
CA GLY A 565 -2.43 -6.59 -30.51
C GLY A 565 -2.78 -8.05 -30.29
N THR A 566 -2.82 -8.51 -29.03
CA THR A 566 -3.26 -9.84 -28.65
C THR A 566 -4.39 -9.80 -27.64
N ILE A 567 -4.21 -9.07 -26.54
CA ILE A 567 -5.14 -9.00 -25.42
C ILE A 567 -5.12 -7.59 -24.81
N TYR A 568 -6.05 -7.33 -23.90
CA TYR A 568 -5.99 -6.14 -23.07
C TYR A 568 -5.01 -6.35 -21.92
N THR A 569 -4.02 -5.47 -21.83
CA THR A 569 -2.98 -5.54 -20.81
C THR A 569 -2.77 -4.18 -20.15
N THR A 570 -2.09 -4.19 -19.01
CA THR A 570 -1.62 -2.99 -18.31
C THR A 570 -0.22 -3.29 -17.75
N PRO A 571 0.70 -2.31 -17.70
CA PRO A 571 2.02 -2.50 -17.09
C PRO A 571 1.87 -2.91 -15.62
N THR A 572 2.85 -3.63 -15.08
CA THR A 572 2.79 -4.39 -13.82
C THR A 572 2.40 -3.57 -12.59
N ASP A 573 1.86 -4.25 -11.56
CA ASP A 573 1.37 -3.70 -10.27
C ASP A 573 2.47 -2.99 -9.41
N ASP A 574 3.65 -2.74 -9.98
CA ASP A 574 4.83 -2.15 -9.35
C ASP A 574 4.80 -0.60 -9.34
N GLY A 575 3.67 0.01 -9.69
CA GLY A 575 3.55 1.47 -9.81
C GLY A 575 4.10 2.03 -11.12
N LYS A 576 4.32 1.18 -12.14
CA LYS A 576 4.68 1.58 -13.52
C LYS A 576 3.47 1.67 -14.45
N ASP A 577 2.26 1.68 -13.90
CA ASP A 577 0.93 1.49 -14.55
C ASP A 577 0.62 2.41 -15.75
N GLU A 578 1.49 3.35 -16.09
CA GLU A 578 1.19 4.48 -16.96
C GLU A 578 2.32 4.86 -17.93
N ALA A 579 3.43 4.12 -17.89
CA ALA A 579 4.57 4.37 -18.77
C ALA A 579 4.17 4.20 -20.25
N VAL A 580 3.47 3.12 -20.60
CA VAL A 580 3.12 2.84 -22.01
C VAL A 580 2.17 3.88 -22.60
N ILE A 581 1.21 4.38 -21.82
CA ILE A 581 0.30 5.46 -22.26
C ILE A 581 1.08 6.75 -22.48
N ARG A 582 1.96 7.11 -21.54
CA ARG A 582 2.83 8.27 -21.68
C ARG A 582 3.76 8.12 -22.89
N ASP A 583 4.38 6.96 -23.07
CA ASP A 583 5.34 6.70 -24.14
C ASP A 583 4.65 6.74 -25.51
N PHE A 584 3.40 6.24 -25.61
CA PHE A 584 2.56 6.43 -26.79
C PHE A 584 2.31 7.92 -27.08
N ILE A 585 1.97 8.71 -26.06
CA ILE A 585 1.73 10.16 -26.22
C ILE A 585 3.01 10.88 -26.62
N LEU A 586 4.15 10.56 -25.99
CA LEU A 586 5.45 11.14 -26.32
C LEU A 586 5.81 10.86 -27.79
N GLU A 587 5.64 9.61 -28.23
CA GLU A 587 5.91 9.21 -29.61
C GLU A 587 4.97 9.93 -30.62
N ALA A 588 3.70 10.08 -30.27
CA ALA A 588 2.73 10.82 -31.07
C ALA A 588 3.15 12.31 -31.19
N LEU A 589 3.52 12.95 -30.09
CA LEU A 589 3.98 14.34 -30.08
C LEU A 589 5.28 14.53 -30.86
N GLU A 590 6.25 13.62 -30.68
CA GLU A 590 7.54 13.65 -31.36
C GLU A 590 7.37 13.56 -32.89
N THR A 591 6.40 12.76 -33.33
CA THR A 591 6.04 12.62 -34.74
C THR A 591 5.49 13.90 -35.36
N ILE A 592 4.75 14.71 -34.59
CA ILE A 592 4.17 15.96 -35.07
C ILE A 592 5.19 17.09 -35.02
N LYS A 593 5.74 17.34 -33.84
CA LYS A 593 6.67 18.42 -33.57
C LYS A 593 7.57 18.00 -32.39
N PRO A 594 8.84 17.67 -32.61
CA PRO A 594 9.74 17.17 -31.56
C PRO A 594 9.84 18.08 -30.33
N THR A 595 9.72 19.41 -30.49
CA THR A 595 9.73 20.36 -29.38
C THR A 595 8.47 20.28 -28.48
N TRP A 596 7.44 19.54 -28.91
CA TRP A 596 6.25 19.25 -28.11
C TRP A 596 6.38 18.00 -27.23
N ALA A 597 7.27 17.07 -27.58
CA ALA A 597 7.44 15.79 -26.91
C ALA A 597 8.21 15.91 -25.58
N THR A 598 7.61 16.60 -24.61
CA THR A 598 8.17 16.73 -23.26
C THR A 598 7.42 15.84 -22.28
N TRP A 599 8.14 15.35 -21.26
CA TRP A 599 7.57 14.50 -20.22
C TRP A 599 6.36 15.16 -19.54
N SER A 600 6.46 16.44 -19.20
CA SER A 600 5.39 17.21 -18.56
C SER A 600 4.10 17.25 -19.39
N ARG A 601 4.21 17.45 -20.71
CA ARG A 601 3.03 17.54 -21.59
C ARG A 601 2.36 16.19 -21.78
N ALA A 602 3.16 15.15 -22.00
CA ALA A 602 2.64 13.80 -22.08
C ALA A 602 1.96 13.36 -20.78
N GLU A 603 2.52 13.74 -19.63
CA GLU A 603 1.95 13.46 -18.31
C GLU A 603 0.62 14.18 -18.09
N GLU A 604 0.48 15.42 -18.55
CA GLU A 604 -0.76 16.17 -18.48
C GLU A 604 -1.87 15.56 -19.35
N ILE A 605 -1.57 15.24 -20.61
CA ILE A 605 -2.52 14.59 -21.55
C ILE A 605 -2.95 13.23 -21.00
N LYS A 606 -2.01 12.44 -20.48
CA LYS A 606 -2.29 11.14 -19.86
C LYS A 606 -3.23 11.30 -18.66
N ARG A 607 -2.99 12.27 -17.77
CA ARG A 607 -3.84 12.52 -16.60
C ARG A 607 -5.27 12.87 -17.00
N MET A 608 -5.44 13.71 -18.02
CA MET A 608 -6.74 14.03 -18.59
C MET A 608 -7.42 12.78 -19.17
N LEU A 609 -6.68 11.97 -19.92
CA LEU A 609 -7.17 10.71 -20.49
C LEU A 609 -7.66 9.73 -19.42
N ILE A 610 -6.86 9.49 -18.37
CA ILE A 610 -7.23 8.58 -17.27
C ILE A 610 -8.46 9.10 -16.52
N THR A 611 -8.50 10.40 -16.20
CA THR A 611 -9.66 11.01 -15.55
C THR A 611 -10.92 10.86 -16.41
N ASN A 612 -10.80 11.02 -17.73
CA ASN A 612 -11.91 10.81 -18.66
C ASN A 612 -12.37 9.36 -18.68
N LEU A 613 -11.45 8.40 -18.66
CA LEU A 613 -11.76 6.96 -18.64
C LEU A 613 -12.46 6.55 -17.34
N GLU A 614 -11.99 7.06 -16.20
CA GLU A 614 -12.55 6.76 -14.86
C GLU A 614 -14.04 7.13 -14.72
N HIS A 615 -14.48 8.19 -15.38
CA HIS A 615 -15.84 8.71 -15.28
C HIS A 615 -16.73 8.31 -16.45
N ASP A 616 -16.20 7.55 -17.42
CA ASP A 616 -16.91 7.10 -18.62
C ASP A 616 -17.51 5.71 -18.42
N LYS A 617 -18.82 5.56 -18.60
CA LYS A 617 -19.54 4.31 -18.36
C LYS A 617 -19.27 3.22 -19.40
N ASP A 618 -18.83 3.59 -20.60
CA ASP A 618 -18.56 2.65 -21.69
C ASP A 618 -17.13 2.11 -21.63
N HIS A 619 -16.23 2.90 -21.03
CA HIS A 619 -14.81 2.57 -20.87
C HIS A 619 -14.45 2.15 -19.44
N SER A 620 -15.25 2.47 -18.43
CA SER A 620 -15.06 2.01 -17.06
C SER A 620 -16.02 0.90 -16.71
N VAL A 621 -15.47 -0.19 -16.16
CA VAL A 621 -16.27 -1.28 -15.60
C VAL A 621 -16.03 -1.31 -14.10
N GLU A 622 -17.11 -1.25 -13.32
CA GLU A 622 -17.02 -1.45 -11.88
C GLU A 622 -16.32 -2.78 -11.59
N SER A 623 -15.31 -2.76 -10.71
CA SER A 623 -14.46 -3.93 -10.42
C SER A 623 -15.27 -5.20 -10.10
N ILE A 624 -16.43 -5.06 -9.46
CA ILE A 624 -17.34 -6.16 -9.16
C ILE A 624 -17.98 -6.78 -10.40
N ARG A 625 -18.21 -6.01 -11.47
CA ARG A 625 -18.86 -6.44 -12.72
C ARG A 625 -17.88 -6.86 -13.82
N VAL A 626 -16.58 -6.68 -13.62
CA VAL A 626 -15.55 -7.02 -14.63
C VAL A 626 -15.73 -8.45 -15.15
N HIS A 627 -15.92 -9.42 -14.26
CA HIS A 627 -16.11 -10.83 -14.61
C HIS A 627 -17.40 -11.14 -15.39
N GLU A 628 -18.37 -10.21 -15.46
CA GLU A 628 -19.61 -10.34 -16.25
C GLU A 628 -19.41 -9.91 -17.70
N VAL A 629 -18.30 -9.26 -18.01
CA VAL A 629 -18.04 -8.59 -19.31
C VAL A 629 -16.67 -8.98 -19.90
N TRP A 630 -15.73 -9.38 -19.05
CA TRP A 630 -14.36 -9.72 -19.42
C TRP A 630 -14.10 -11.21 -19.22
N ASN A 631 -13.40 -11.82 -20.18
CA ASN A 631 -13.10 -13.25 -20.20
C ASN A 631 -14.35 -14.15 -20.07
N THR A 632 -15.49 -13.71 -20.60
CA THR A 632 -16.77 -14.44 -20.51
C THR A 632 -16.99 -15.39 -21.67
N GLU A 633 -16.37 -15.11 -22.81
CA GLU A 633 -16.46 -15.98 -23.97
C GLU A 633 -15.68 -17.28 -23.72
N PRO A 634 -16.14 -18.42 -24.25
CA PRO A 634 -15.48 -19.70 -24.13
C PRO A 634 -14.26 -19.78 -25.07
N LEU A 635 -13.29 -18.89 -24.84
CA LEU A 635 -12.06 -18.74 -25.61
C LEU A 635 -10.85 -18.92 -24.70
N VAL A 636 -9.89 -19.74 -25.12
CA VAL A 636 -8.62 -19.94 -24.41
C VAL A 636 -7.50 -19.21 -25.17
N PRO A 637 -6.91 -18.15 -24.59
CA PRO A 637 -5.88 -17.34 -25.23
C PRO A 637 -4.49 -18.01 -25.14
N PHE A 638 -4.02 -18.59 -26.24
CA PHE A 638 -2.64 -19.08 -26.41
C PHE A 638 -1.77 -18.03 -27.07
N GLU A 639 -0.45 -18.20 -27.06
CA GLU A 639 0.49 -17.23 -27.66
C GLU A 639 0.19 -16.93 -29.14
N ASN A 640 -0.27 -17.94 -29.88
CA ASN A 640 -0.53 -17.87 -31.31
C ASN A 640 -2.01 -17.60 -31.68
N GLY A 641 -2.90 -17.35 -30.71
CA GLY A 641 -4.28 -16.96 -30.97
C GLY A 641 -5.29 -17.51 -29.96
N LEU A 642 -6.57 -17.42 -30.31
CA LEU A 642 -7.71 -17.74 -29.45
C LEU A 642 -8.30 -19.10 -29.82
N LEU A 643 -8.16 -20.08 -28.94
CA LEU A 643 -8.78 -21.40 -29.13
C LEU A 643 -10.27 -21.34 -28.76
N ASP A 644 -11.14 -21.72 -29.69
CA ASP A 644 -12.59 -21.78 -29.46
C ASP A 644 -13.02 -23.05 -28.72
N MET A 645 -13.72 -22.85 -27.60
CA MET A 645 -14.30 -23.88 -26.74
C MET A 645 -15.84 -23.76 -26.63
N SER A 646 -16.48 -22.96 -27.49
CA SER A 646 -17.92 -22.70 -27.49
C SER A 646 -18.76 -23.96 -27.70
N ASP A 647 -18.34 -24.81 -28.64
CA ASP A 647 -19.02 -26.06 -28.93
C ASP A 647 -18.29 -27.24 -28.28
N PRO A 648 -18.80 -27.80 -27.17
CA PRO A 648 -18.23 -28.99 -26.57
C PRO A 648 -18.35 -30.22 -27.49
N PHE A 649 -19.01 -30.15 -28.65
CA PHE A 649 -19.14 -31.21 -29.65
C PHE A 649 -18.31 -30.99 -30.94
N ASP A 650 -17.75 -29.80 -31.20
CA ASP A 650 -16.88 -29.52 -32.36
C ASP A 650 -15.53 -30.25 -32.34
N HIS A 651 -15.34 -31.29 -33.14
CA HIS A 651 -14.11 -32.08 -33.10
C HIS A 651 -12.86 -31.37 -33.67
N ASP A 652 -13.01 -30.18 -34.27
CA ASP A 652 -11.92 -29.38 -34.79
C ASP A 652 -11.37 -28.42 -33.72
N TRP A 653 -10.06 -28.45 -33.50
CA TRP A 653 -9.37 -27.53 -32.58
C TRP A 653 -8.82 -26.35 -33.37
N ARG A 654 -9.59 -25.25 -33.44
CA ARG A 654 -9.29 -24.08 -34.28
C ARG A 654 -8.80 -22.90 -33.45
N ILE A 655 -7.69 -22.31 -33.88
CA ILE A 655 -7.16 -21.05 -33.34
C ILE A 655 -7.63 -19.90 -34.22
N HIS A 656 -8.33 -18.95 -33.62
CA HIS A 656 -8.72 -17.69 -34.25
C HIS A 656 -7.67 -16.60 -34.02
N GLU A 657 -7.61 -15.63 -34.93
CA GLU A 657 -6.81 -14.44 -34.73
C GLU A 657 -7.31 -13.65 -33.52
N PHE A 658 -6.38 -12.95 -32.86
CA PHE A 658 -6.74 -12.06 -31.76
C PHE A 658 -7.60 -10.89 -32.25
N SER A 659 -8.56 -10.51 -31.42
CA SER A 659 -9.39 -9.34 -31.67
C SER A 659 -9.71 -8.62 -30.37
N PRO A 660 -9.67 -7.28 -30.33
CA PRO A 660 -10.07 -6.51 -29.17
C PRO A 660 -11.57 -6.62 -28.84
N ARG A 661 -12.37 -7.25 -29.71
CA ARG A 661 -13.80 -7.49 -29.50
C ARG A 661 -14.08 -8.52 -28.40
N HIS A 662 -13.19 -9.50 -28.21
CA HIS A 662 -13.39 -10.61 -27.26
C HIS A 662 -13.14 -10.24 -25.79
N ARG A 663 -12.62 -9.03 -25.51
CA ARG A 663 -12.37 -8.51 -24.14
C ARG A 663 -11.65 -9.53 -23.23
N ILE A 664 -10.50 -10.00 -23.72
CA ILE A 664 -9.63 -10.93 -22.98
C ILE A 664 -8.48 -10.15 -22.36
N ASN A 665 -8.17 -10.43 -21.08
CA ASN A 665 -7.11 -9.73 -20.33
C ASN A 665 -6.02 -10.65 -19.75
N TRP A 666 -5.90 -11.86 -20.29
CA TRP A 666 -4.89 -12.86 -19.92
C TRP A 666 -4.48 -13.69 -21.13
N LYS A 667 -3.30 -14.32 -21.11
CA LYS A 667 -2.87 -15.27 -22.15
C LYS A 667 -1.83 -16.25 -21.63
N LEU A 668 -1.80 -17.44 -22.21
CA LEU A 668 -0.72 -18.40 -22.02
C LEU A 668 0.53 -17.96 -22.81
N THR A 669 1.70 -18.28 -22.29
CA THR A 669 3.00 -17.95 -22.93
C THR A 669 3.52 -19.09 -23.82
N ILE A 670 2.61 -19.92 -24.30
CA ILE A 670 2.89 -21.08 -25.14
C ILE A 670 1.92 -21.10 -26.33
N PRO A 671 2.34 -21.64 -27.49
CA PRO A 671 1.44 -21.83 -28.61
C PRO A 671 0.55 -23.06 -28.41
N PHE A 672 -0.64 -23.02 -28.99
CA PHE A 672 -1.45 -24.21 -29.21
C PHE A 672 -1.15 -24.80 -30.59
N PHE A 673 -0.89 -26.11 -30.65
CA PHE A 673 -0.70 -26.81 -31.92
C PHE A 673 -2.00 -27.51 -32.33
N GLU A 674 -2.65 -27.02 -33.38
CA GLU A 674 -3.94 -27.57 -33.84
C GLU A 674 -3.87 -29.05 -34.20
N ASN A 675 -2.71 -29.56 -34.62
CA ASN A 675 -2.56 -30.94 -35.03
C ASN A 675 -2.56 -31.96 -33.88
N TRP A 676 -2.69 -31.55 -32.60
CA TRP A 676 -2.77 -32.47 -31.46
C TRP A 676 -3.92 -33.51 -31.56
N HIS A 677 -5.03 -33.18 -32.24
CA HIS A 677 -6.14 -34.13 -32.46
C HIS A 677 -5.95 -35.04 -33.68
N ARG A 678 -4.93 -34.78 -34.51
CA ARG A 678 -4.67 -35.53 -35.75
C ARG A 678 -3.75 -36.72 -35.49
N THR A 679 -3.62 -37.61 -36.48
CA THR A 679 -2.78 -38.80 -36.34
C THR A 679 -1.29 -38.46 -36.09
N PRO A 680 -0.57 -39.22 -35.24
CA PRO A 680 0.85 -38.97 -34.91
C PRO A 680 1.80 -38.94 -36.11
N LYS A 681 1.41 -39.51 -37.26
CA LYS A 681 2.20 -39.44 -38.51
C LYS A 681 2.40 -37.99 -38.99
N SER A 682 1.49 -37.09 -38.65
CA SER A 682 1.54 -35.66 -39.00
C SER A 682 2.32 -34.79 -38.01
N TRP A 683 2.81 -35.38 -36.91
CA TRP A 683 3.47 -34.65 -35.84
C TRP A 683 4.98 -34.59 -36.07
N THR A 684 5.58 -33.48 -35.63
CA THR A 684 7.04 -33.32 -35.58
C THR A 684 7.63 -34.29 -34.56
N LEU A 685 8.96 -34.47 -34.58
CA LEU A 685 9.63 -35.30 -33.56
C LEU A 685 9.42 -34.72 -32.15
N ALA A 686 9.56 -33.40 -31.99
CA ALA A 686 9.35 -32.72 -30.71
C ALA A 686 7.94 -32.95 -30.14
N MET A 687 6.92 -32.96 -30.99
CA MET A 687 5.54 -33.26 -30.58
C MET A 687 5.36 -34.71 -30.10
N LYS A 688 6.01 -35.68 -30.76
CA LYS A 688 5.98 -37.09 -30.35
C LYS A 688 6.70 -37.29 -29.03
N ASP A 689 7.86 -36.67 -28.86
CA ASP A 689 8.63 -36.71 -27.62
C ASP A 689 7.85 -36.07 -26.47
N ALA A 690 7.19 -34.93 -26.72
CA ALA A 690 6.30 -34.26 -25.78
C ALA A 690 5.13 -35.15 -25.33
N GLU A 691 4.45 -35.84 -26.25
CA GLU A 691 3.40 -36.80 -25.89
C GLU A 691 3.94 -37.88 -24.95
N VAL A 692 5.07 -38.50 -25.32
CA VAL A 692 5.66 -39.60 -24.54
C VAL A 692 6.04 -39.12 -23.14
N ASP A 693 6.77 -38.01 -23.03
CA ASP A 693 7.24 -37.49 -21.74
C ASP A 693 6.06 -37.06 -20.84
N VAL A 694 5.04 -36.39 -21.40
CA VAL A 694 3.88 -35.92 -20.62
C VAL A 694 2.98 -37.08 -20.19
N LEU A 695 2.69 -38.04 -21.07
CA LEU A 695 1.92 -39.22 -20.69
C LEU A 695 2.65 -40.08 -19.66
N ASP A 696 3.97 -40.25 -19.81
CA ASP A 696 4.81 -40.93 -18.81
C ASP A 696 4.74 -40.21 -17.45
N PHE A 697 4.86 -38.87 -17.46
CA PHE A 697 4.73 -38.06 -16.25
C PHE A 697 3.39 -38.29 -15.55
N PHE A 698 2.26 -38.12 -16.25
CA PHE A 698 0.94 -38.28 -15.61
C PHE A 698 0.66 -39.71 -15.17
N ARG A 699 1.07 -40.73 -15.93
CA ARG A 699 0.91 -42.15 -15.55
C ARG A 699 1.75 -42.52 -14.33
N THR A 700 2.96 -41.98 -14.24
CA THR A 700 3.84 -42.23 -13.10
C THR A 700 3.39 -41.48 -11.85
N THR A 701 2.93 -40.23 -12.02
CA THR A 701 2.52 -39.35 -10.92
C THR A 701 1.13 -39.69 -10.38
N PHE A 702 0.23 -40.12 -11.25
CA PHE A 702 -1.13 -40.54 -10.94
C PHE A 702 -1.41 -41.92 -11.57
N PRO A 703 -0.98 -43.01 -10.90
CA PRO A 703 -1.16 -44.37 -11.42
C PRO A 703 -2.63 -44.76 -11.56
N ASP A 704 -3.47 -44.32 -10.61
CA ASP A 704 -4.91 -44.53 -10.66
C ASP A 704 -5.57 -43.72 -11.79
N ASP A 705 -6.32 -44.42 -12.64
CA ASP A 705 -6.93 -43.85 -13.85
C ASP A 705 -7.97 -42.77 -13.54
N GLU A 706 -8.76 -42.94 -12.46
CA GLU A 706 -9.76 -41.96 -12.04
C GLU A 706 -9.12 -40.70 -11.48
N THR A 707 -8.07 -40.83 -10.67
CA THR A 707 -7.30 -39.70 -10.12
C THR A 707 -6.59 -38.95 -11.25
N ARG A 708 -6.01 -39.67 -12.22
CA ARG A 708 -5.39 -39.08 -13.41
C ARG A 708 -6.42 -38.36 -14.30
N ARG A 709 -7.61 -38.93 -14.48
CA ARG A 709 -8.73 -38.26 -15.16
C ARG A 709 -9.12 -36.99 -14.43
N SER A 710 -9.27 -37.05 -13.11
CA SER A 710 -9.65 -35.92 -12.27
C SER A 710 -8.67 -34.75 -12.38
N ILE A 711 -7.35 -35.01 -12.29
CA ILE A 711 -6.37 -33.93 -12.40
C ILE A 711 -6.39 -33.32 -13.81
N LEU A 712 -6.54 -34.12 -14.87
CA LEU A 712 -6.65 -33.60 -16.23
C LEU A 712 -7.94 -32.77 -16.43
N GLU A 713 -9.08 -33.21 -15.87
CA GLU A 713 -10.33 -32.43 -15.84
C GLU A 713 -10.12 -31.09 -15.12
N PHE A 714 -9.44 -31.08 -13.97
CA PHE A 714 -9.12 -29.86 -13.23
C PHE A 714 -8.13 -28.96 -13.98
N LEU A 715 -7.13 -29.52 -14.66
CA LEU A 715 -6.20 -28.73 -15.51
C LEU A 715 -6.93 -28.05 -16.66
N GLY A 716 -7.91 -28.72 -17.28
CA GLY A 716 -8.77 -28.09 -18.28
C GLY A 716 -9.65 -27.01 -17.68
N TYR A 717 -10.23 -27.25 -16.50
CA TYR A 717 -10.99 -26.23 -15.75
C TYR A 717 -10.13 -25.01 -15.41
N CYS A 718 -8.83 -25.18 -15.14
CA CYS A 718 -7.89 -24.08 -14.94
C CYS A 718 -7.74 -23.17 -16.17
N LEU A 719 -7.82 -23.75 -17.37
CA LEU A 719 -7.71 -23.03 -18.65
C LEU A 719 -9.03 -22.34 -19.02
N CYS A 720 -10.16 -22.90 -18.59
CA CYS A 720 -11.51 -22.41 -18.89
C CYS A 720 -12.00 -21.38 -17.87
N ARG A 721 -11.34 -20.21 -17.79
CA ARG A 721 -11.62 -19.17 -16.77
C ARG A 721 -13.06 -18.63 -16.76
N TRP A 722 -13.78 -18.69 -17.87
CA TRP A 722 -15.20 -18.29 -17.91
C TRP A 722 -16.09 -19.22 -17.08
N ASP A 723 -15.68 -20.48 -16.91
CA ASP A 723 -16.42 -21.47 -16.15
C ASP A 723 -16.03 -21.38 -14.66
N GLN A 724 -16.99 -21.04 -13.81
CA GLN A 724 -16.82 -20.96 -12.34
C GLN A 724 -17.70 -21.97 -11.59
N SER A 725 -18.28 -22.95 -12.30
CA SER A 725 -19.35 -23.79 -11.77
C SER A 725 -18.90 -24.88 -10.78
N GLU A 726 -17.63 -25.26 -10.76
CA GLU A 726 -17.14 -26.32 -9.86
C GLU A 726 -16.96 -25.85 -8.41
N GLU A 727 -16.76 -24.55 -8.17
CA GLU A 727 -16.46 -23.98 -6.85
C GLU A 727 -15.42 -24.80 -6.05
N CYS A 728 -14.33 -25.23 -6.69
CA CYS A 728 -13.30 -26.07 -6.07
C CYS A 728 -11.87 -25.53 -6.24
N TYR A 729 -10.98 -26.00 -5.38
CA TYR A 729 -9.52 -25.84 -5.50
C TYR A 729 -8.80 -27.17 -5.29
N ALA A 730 -7.59 -27.27 -5.84
CA ALA A 730 -6.81 -28.49 -5.78
C ALA A 730 -5.69 -28.41 -4.74
N ILE A 731 -5.52 -29.50 -3.99
CA ILE A 731 -4.34 -29.74 -3.15
C ILE A 731 -3.64 -30.99 -3.65
N LEU A 732 -2.41 -30.85 -4.12
CA LEU A 732 -1.50 -31.95 -4.42
C LEU A 732 -0.81 -32.36 -3.12
N TYR A 733 -1.22 -33.50 -2.55
CA TYR A 733 -0.80 -33.92 -1.21
C TYR A 733 0.10 -35.15 -1.27
N GLY A 734 1.24 -35.10 -0.59
CA GLY A 734 2.11 -36.26 -0.42
C GLY A 734 3.54 -35.86 -0.06
N PRO A 735 4.43 -36.83 0.22
CA PRO A 735 5.81 -36.55 0.60
C PRO A 735 6.62 -35.93 -0.56
N GLY A 736 7.83 -35.44 -0.28
CA GLY A 736 8.73 -34.95 -1.33
C GLY A 736 9.10 -36.02 -2.39
N GLN A 737 9.59 -35.56 -3.55
CA GLN A 737 10.07 -36.39 -4.67
C GLN A 737 8.96 -37.18 -5.42
N ASN A 738 7.77 -36.59 -5.52
CA ASN A 738 6.58 -37.22 -6.10
C ASN A 738 5.99 -36.48 -7.32
N GLY A 739 6.57 -35.36 -7.76
CA GLY A 739 6.18 -34.66 -8.99
C GLY A 739 5.32 -33.43 -8.84
N LYS A 740 4.93 -33.07 -7.61
CA LYS A 740 4.20 -31.84 -7.29
C LYS A 740 4.85 -30.61 -7.90
N SER A 741 6.11 -30.36 -7.55
CA SER A 741 6.86 -29.19 -8.03
C SER A 741 7.08 -29.20 -9.54
N THR A 742 7.12 -30.39 -10.18
CA THR A 742 7.22 -30.50 -11.64
C THR A 742 5.93 -30.04 -12.30
N LEU A 743 4.77 -30.57 -11.89
CA LEU A 743 3.47 -30.18 -12.43
C LEU A 743 3.18 -28.69 -12.18
N LEU A 744 3.37 -28.22 -10.95
CA LEU A 744 3.17 -26.81 -10.59
C LEU A 744 4.12 -25.89 -11.38
N GLY A 745 5.35 -26.34 -11.63
CA GLY A 745 6.32 -25.62 -12.46
C GLY A 745 5.96 -25.62 -13.95
N MET A 746 5.33 -26.68 -14.47
CA MET A 746 4.79 -26.70 -15.84
C MET A 746 3.66 -25.67 -15.98
N LEU A 747 2.72 -25.64 -15.03
CA LEU A 747 1.62 -24.68 -15.01
C LEU A 747 2.14 -23.24 -14.87
N ALA A 748 3.02 -22.97 -13.92
CA ALA A 748 3.62 -21.65 -13.76
C ALA A 748 4.31 -21.17 -15.04
N LYS A 749 5.00 -22.07 -15.75
CA LYS A 749 5.63 -21.74 -17.05
C LYS A 749 4.61 -21.51 -18.16
N ALA A 750 3.50 -22.26 -18.21
CA ALA A 750 2.47 -22.09 -19.24
C ALA A 750 1.67 -20.78 -19.06
N PHE A 751 1.35 -20.42 -17.80
CA PHE A 751 0.59 -19.21 -17.46
C PHE A 751 1.46 -17.95 -17.33
N GLY A 752 2.78 -18.09 -17.17
CA GLY A 752 3.71 -16.96 -17.12
C GLY A 752 3.34 -15.94 -16.05
N ILE A 753 3.21 -14.67 -16.45
CA ILE A 753 2.86 -13.55 -15.55
C ILE A 753 1.43 -13.62 -14.98
N TYR A 754 0.59 -14.52 -15.50
CA TYR A 754 -0.78 -14.73 -15.01
C TYR A 754 -0.87 -15.85 -13.96
N ALA A 755 0.26 -16.47 -13.63
CA ALA A 755 0.41 -17.30 -12.44
C ALA A 755 0.93 -16.43 -11.28
N VAL A 756 0.23 -16.44 -10.15
CA VAL A 756 0.67 -15.81 -8.90
C VAL A 756 0.99 -16.87 -7.86
N THR A 757 1.53 -16.44 -6.71
CA THR A 757 1.90 -17.31 -5.62
C THR A 757 1.49 -16.67 -4.30
N GLU A 758 0.23 -16.84 -3.94
CA GLU A 758 -0.36 -16.31 -2.72
C GLU A 758 -0.87 -17.46 -1.85
N SER A 759 -0.20 -17.74 -0.73
CA SER A 759 -0.65 -18.80 0.18
C SER A 759 -1.99 -18.45 0.82
N VAL A 760 -2.80 -19.46 1.15
CA VAL A 760 -4.06 -19.31 1.91
C VAL A 760 -3.87 -18.43 3.15
N GLN A 761 -2.73 -18.53 3.82
CA GLN A 761 -2.40 -17.71 5.00
C GLN A 761 -1.99 -16.27 4.66
N SER A 762 -1.27 -16.03 3.54
CA SER A 762 -1.00 -14.68 3.03
C SER A 762 -2.32 -13.99 2.75
N LEU A 763 -3.14 -14.67 2.00
CA LEU A 763 -4.48 -14.29 1.63
C LEU A 763 -5.41 -14.00 2.83
N GLU A 764 -5.30 -14.77 3.93
CA GLU A 764 -6.03 -14.51 5.19
C GLU A 764 -5.55 -13.24 5.91
N ARG A 765 -4.22 -13.02 5.98
CA ARG A 765 -3.59 -12.07 6.93
C ARG A 765 -3.11 -10.78 6.29
N ASN A 766 -2.85 -10.80 4.99
CA ASN A 766 -2.34 -9.69 4.22
C ASN A 766 -3.47 -9.11 3.37
N ARG A 767 -4.01 -7.98 3.80
CA ARG A 767 -5.06 -7.23 3.07
C ARG A 767 -4.69 -6.84 1.63
N PHE A 768 -3.41 -6.88 1.26
CA PHE A 768 -2.94 -6.58 -0.09
C PHE A 768 -2.84 -7.81 -1.00
N ALA A 769 -2.79 -9.03 -0.44
CA ALA A 769 -2.59 -10.27 -1.21
C ALA A 769 -3.74 -10.52 -2.20
N SER A 770 -4.99 -10.24 -1.80
CA SER A 770 -6.16 -10.44 -2.66
C SER A 770 -6.14 -9.55 -3.92
N ALA A 771 -5.40 -8.43 -3.93
CA ALA A 771 -5.27 -7.61 -5.12
C ALA A 771 -4.48 -8.31 -6.23
N CYS A 772 -3.53 -9.19 -5.89
CA CYS A 772 -2.77 -10.01 -6.84
C CYS A 772 -3.69 -10.93 -7.66
N LEU A 773 -4.84 -11.34 -7.10
CA LEU A 773 -5.80 -12.22 -7.75
C LEU A 773 -6.63 -11.51 -8.84
N THR A 774 -6.63 -10.18 -8.91
CA THR A 774 -7.42 -9.43 -9.91
C THR A 774 -6.99 -9.70 -11.35
N ARG A 775 -5.70 -9.99 -11.55
CA ARG A 775 -5.11 -10.30 -12.86
C ARG A 775 -4.71 -11.76 -13.02
N ALA A 776 -4.64 -12.51 -11.93
CA ALA A 776 -4.21 -13.89 -11.94
C ALA A 776 -5.25 -14.79 -12.63
N ALA A 777 -4.77 -15.61 -13.57
CA ALA A 777 -5.52 -16.73 -14.11
C ALA A 777 -5.49 -17.93 -13.14
N ILE A 778 -4.32 -18.15 -12.55
CA ILE A 778 -4.07 -19.25 -11.63
C ILE A 778 -3.20 -18.77 -10.46
N ASP A 779 -3.47 -19.30 -9.28
CA ASP A 779 -2.65 -19.13 -8.09
C ASP A 779 -2.00 -20.48 -7.74
N ILE A 780 -0.68 -20.49 -7.73
CA ILE A 780 0.14 -21.68 -7.62
C ILE A 780 1.04 -21.52 -6.40
N VAL A 781 0.84 -22.37 -5.40
CA VAL A 781 1.69 -22.42 -4.20
C VAL A 781 2.42 -23.77 -4.19
N PRO A 782 3.73 -23.81 -4.46
CA PRO A 782 4.48 -25.07 -4.57
C PRO A 782 4.47 -25.93 -3.31
N ASP A 783 4.46 -25.28 -2.14
CA ASP A 783 4.36 -25.93 -0.84
C ASP A 783 3.62 -25.01 0.13
N MET A 784 2.42 -25.43 0.52
CA MET A 784 1.59 -24.74 1.48
C MET A 784 2.11 -25.02 2.89
N ALA A 785 2.19 -23.99 3.72
CA ALA A 785 2.56 -24.16 5.12
C ALA A 785 1.53 -25.04 5.85
N GLY A 786 2.00 -26.01 6.63
CA GLY A 786 1.17 -26.82 7.54
C GLY A 786 0.56 -26.03 8.72
N THR A 787 0.69 -24.69 8.72
CA THR A 787 0.08 -23.81 9.71
C THR A 787 -1.44 -23.76 9.52
N GLY A 788 -2.17 -23.78 10.63
CA GLY A 788 -3.63 -23.84 10.58
C GLY A 788 -4.31 -22.63 9.92
N ILE A 789 -5.43 -22.91 9.25
CA ILE A 789 -6.33 -21.92 8.65
C ILE A 789 -7.36 -21.53 9.71
N GLU A 790 -7.43 -20.24 10.07
CA GLU A 790 -8.28 -19.79 11.18
C GLU A 790 -9.72 -19.52 10.74
N ASP A 791 -9.87 -18.80 9.64
CA ASP A 791 -11.14 -18.51 9.01
C ASP A 791 -11.17 -19.13 7.62
N THR A 792 -12.19 -19.90 7.25
CA THR A 792 -12.31 -20.41 5.87
C THR A 792 -13.31 -19.61 5.03
N SER A 793 -13.94 -18.59 5.62
CA SER A 793 -14.94 -17.75 4.94
C SER A 793 -14.36 -17.02 3.74
N PHE A 794 -13.14 -16.49 3.87
CA PHE A 794 -12.44 -15.82 2.77
C PHE A 794 -12.19 -16.78 1.58
N LEU A 795 -11.78 -18.03 1.88
CA LEU A 795 -11.44 -19.01 0.85
C LEU A 795 -12.71 -19.49 0.14
N LYS A 796 -13.79 -19.70 0.91
CA LYS A 796 -15.11 -19.98 0.34
C LYS A 796 -15.59 -18.83 -0.55
N GLY A 797 -15.32 -17.59 -0.16
CA GLY A 797 -15.66 -16.42 -0.97
C GLY A 797 -14.92 -16.37 -2.30
N TRP A 798 -13.61 -16.62 -2.31
CA TRP A 798 -12.84 -16.61 -3.56
C TRP A 798 -13.19 -17.73 -4.52
N ILE A 799 -13.46 -18.91 -3.97
CA ILE A 799 -13.76 -20.10 -4.77
C ILE A 799 -15.25 -20.12 -5.17
N GLY A 800 -16.12 -19.56 -4.34
CA GLY A 800 -17.57 -19.58 -4.49
C GLY A 800 -18.15 -18.51 -5.41
N ASN A 801 -17.31 -17.81 -6.17
CA ASN A 801 -17.75 -16.69 -7.02
C ASN A 801 -18.47 -15.58 -6.22
N ASP A 802 -18.06 -15.35 -4.97
CA ASP A 802 -18.57 -14.27 -4.13
C ASP A 802 -17.79 -12.97 -4.39
N VAL A 803 -18.38 -11.87 -3.95
CA VAL A 803 -17.73 -10.56 -3.94
C VAL A 803 -16.71 -10.52 -2.80
N VAL A 804 -15.47 -10.21 -3.14
CA VAL A 804 -14.39 -10.05 -2.17
C VAL A 804 -13.76 -8.68 -2.27
N ARG A 805 -13.24 -8.21 -1.14
CA ARG A 805 -12.56 -6.93 -1.03
C ARG A 805 -11.06 -7.11 -1.26
N ALA A 806 -10.48 -6.25 -2.09
CA ALA A 806 -9.04 -6.11 -2.28
C ALA A 806 -8.56 -4.70 -1.98
N GLU A 807 -7.30 -4.59 -1.59
CA GLU A 807 -6.62 -3.32 -1.38
C GLU A 807 -5.28 -3.33 -2.12
N ARG A 808 -4.99 -2.26 -2.87
CA ARG A 808 -3.64 -1.98 -3.38
C ARG A 808 -2.97 -0.97 -2.45
N LYS A 809 -1.66 -1.12 -2.22
CA LYS A 809 -0.92 -0.20 -1.34
C LYS A 809 -1.03 1.22 -1.89
N PHE A 810 -1.42 2.17 -1.04
CA PHE A 810 -1.62 3.58 -1.39
C PHE A 810 -2.75 3.88 -2.40
N LYS A 811 -3.60 2.91 -2.76
CA LYS A 811 -4.84 3.15 -3.52
C LYS A 811 -6.07 2.85 -2.67
N ALA A 812 -7.25 3.25 -3.14
CA ALA A 812 -8.50 2.94 -2.44
C ALA A 812 -8.77 1.42 -2.44
N SER A 813 -9.52 0.92 -1.47
CA SER A 813 -10.02 -0.46 -1.53
C SER A 813 -11.10 -0.58 -2.61
N PHE A 814 -11.18 -1.73 -3.26
CA PHE A 814 -12.24 -2.04 -4.23
C PHE A 814 -12.73 -3.47 -4.02
N GLU A 815 -13.89 -3.79 -4.60
CA GLU A 815 -14.48 -5.12 -4.54
C GLU A 815 -14.46 -5.76 -5.92
N PHE A 816 -14.25 -7.08 -5.98
CA PHE A 816 -14.26 -7.84 -7.23
C PHE A 816 -14.71 -9.28 -6.98
N LYS A 817 -15.03 -10.01 -8.04
CA LYS A 817 -15.24 -11.47 -7.97
C LYS A 817 -14.04 -12.18 -8.60
N PRO A 818 -13.32 -13.05 -7.89
CA PRO A 818 -12.14 -13.70 -8.46
C PRO A 818 -12.54 -14.75 -9.50
N GLN A 819 -11.81 -14.78 -10.61
CA GLN A 819 -11.86 -15.88 -11.59
C GLN A 819 -10.64 -16.79 -11.50
N THR A 820 -9.72 -16.52 -10.55
CA THR A 820 -8.46 -17.22 -10.37
C THR A 820 -8.68 -18.63 -9.86
N LYS A 821 -8.00 -19.60 -10.46
CA LYS A 821 -8.06 -21.01 -10.07
C LYS A 821 -6.93 -21.31 -9.11
N LEU A 822 -7.21 -22.03 -8.02
CA LEU A 822 -6.23 -22.24 -6.95
C LEU A 822 -5.72 -23.68 -6.99
N ILE A 823 -4.39 -23.85 -7.07
CA ILE A 823 -3.73 -25.16 -7.02
C ILE A 823 -2.49 -25.12 -6.13
N TYR A 824 -2.50 -25.95 -5.10
CA TYR A 824 -1.50 -25.90 -4.04
C TYR A 824 -0.81 -27.25 -3.86
N GLY A 825 0.50 -27.26 -3.70
CA GLY A 825 1.24 -28.42 -3.19
C GLY A 825 1.23 -28.40 -1.67
N ALA A 826 1.17 -29.56 -1.02
CA ALA A 826 1.31 -29.68 0.43
C ALA A 826 2.01 -31.00 0.79
N ASN A 827 3.04 -30.92 1.63
CA ASN A 827 3.61 -32.11 2.26
C ASN A 827 2.84 -32.50 3.52
N GLU A 828 2.25 -31.52 4.22
CA GLU A 828 1.37 -31.69 5.36
C GLU A 828 0.11 -30.86 5.14
N LEU A 829 -1.07 -31.43 5.41
CA LEU A 829 -2.32 -30.69 5.24
C LEU A 829 -2.53 -29.72 6.42
N PRO A 830 -2.82 -28.44 6.16
CA PRO A 830 -3.00 -27.47 7.24
C PRO A 830 -4.23 -27.82 8.07
N PRO A 831 -4.17 -27.79 9.42
CA PRO A 831 -5.37 -27.97 10.23
C PRO A 831 -6.34 -26.80 10.01
N THR A 832 -7.64 -27.04 10.16
CA THR A 832 -8.69 -26.02 10.00
C THR A 832 -9.63 -26.03 11.20
N LYS A 833 -10.12 -24.84 11.59
CA LYS A 833 -11.18 -24.71 12.59
C LYS A 833 -12.59 -24.94 12.02
N ASP A 834 -12.71 -25.11 10.70
CA ASP A 834 -13.97 -25.29 9.99
C ASP A 834 -14.19 -26.76 9.55
N PRO A 835 -14.97 -27.54 10.32
CA PRO A 835 -15.30 -28.91 9.98
C PRO A 835 -16.57 -29.05 9.11
N THR A 836 -17.04 -27.97 8.46
CA THR A 836 -18.31 -28.02 7.72
C THR A 836 -18.15 -28.71 6.37
N HIS A 837 -19.21 -29.42 5.94
CA HIS A 837 -19.30 -29.97 4.58
C HIS A 837 -19.07 -28.90 3.50
N GLY A 838 -19.49 -27.66 3.76
CA GLY A 838 -19.31 -26.56 2.82
C GLY A 838 -17.86 -26.12 2.61
N TYR A 839 -16.96 -26.39 3.54
CA TYR A 839 -15.52 -26.23 3.32
C TYR A 839 -14.97 -27.44 2.54
N PHE A 840 -15.18 -28.65 3.05
CA PHE A 840 -14.57 -29.87 2.50
C PHE A 840 -15.03 -30.23 1.09
N ARG A 841 -16.27 -29.90 0.69
CA ARG A 841 -16.74 -30.15 -0.69
C ARG A 841 -15.96 -29.38 -1.77
N ARG A 842 -15.24 -28.31 -1.39
CA ARG A 842 -14.48 -27.46 -2.31
C ARG A 842 -13.05 -27.96 -2.51
N ILE A 843 -12.60 -28.96 -1.75
CA ILE A 843 -11.23 -29.47 -1.79
C ILE A 843 -11.18 -30.69 -2.71
N LEU A 844 -10.44 -30.56 -3.82
CA LEU A 844 -9.97 -31.68 -4.62
C LEU A 844 -8.60 -32.09 -4.10
N LEU A 845 -8.57 -33.15 -3.28
CA LEU A 845 -7.36 -33.62 -2.63
C LEU A 845 -6.73 -34.75 -3.47
N TYR A 846 -5.63 -34.45 -4.14
CA TYR A 846 -4.90 -35.37 -5.01
C TYR A 846 -3.74 -36.04 -4.27
N PRO A 847 -3.88 -37.32 -3.86
CA PRO A 847 -2.78 -38.05 -3.24
C PRO A 847 -1.68 -38.35 -4.24
N MET A 848 -0.45 -38.05 -3.85
CA MET A 848 0.77 -38.26 -4.62
C MET A 848 1.78 -38.98 -3.74
N MET A 849 1.48 -40.25 -3.41
CA MET A 849 2.25 -41.02 -2.43
C MET A 849 3.50 -41.70 -3.00
N GLU A 850 3.55 -41.85 -4.33
CA GLU A 850 4.66 -42.50 -5.01
C GLU A 850 5.90 -41.60 -5.10
N ARG A 851 7.05 -42.13 -4.69
CA ARG A 851 8.35 -41.45 -4.86
C ARG A 851 9.00 -41.89 -6.16
N PHE A 852 9.38 -40.95 -7.00
CA PHE A 852 10.08 -41.28 -8.23
C PHE A 852 11.45 -41.92 -7.95
N LYS A 853 11.73 -43.01 -8.67
CA LYS A 853 13.12 -43.39 -8.96
C LYS A 853 13.70 -42.33 -9.89
N ARG A 854 14.98 -41.98 -9.69
CA ARG A 854 15.67 -40.91 -10.41
C ARG A 854 15.47 -41.06 -11.93
N GLN A 855 14.66 -40.17 -12.53
CA GLN A 855 14.44 -40.14 -13.97
C GLN A 855 15.74 -39.70 -14.68
N GLY A 856 15.87 -40.04 -15.96
CA GLY A 856 17.06 -39.72 -16.75
C GLY A 856 17.40 -38.22 -16.76
N PRO A 857 18.65 -37.83 -17.09
CA PRO A 857 19.06 -36.43 -17.14
C PRO A 857 18.11 -35.60 -18.03
N GLY A 858 17.77 -34.40 -17.59
CA GLY A 858 16.97 -33.46 -18.40
C GLY A 858 15.46 -33.71 -18.44
N TRP A 859 14.91 -34.67 -17.68
CA TRP A 859 13.49 -35.02 -17.76
C TRP A 859 12.54 -33.84 -17.45
N VAL A 860 12.86 -33.04 -16.43
CA VAL A 860 12.06 -31.87 -16.05
C VAL A 860 12.11 -30.80 -17.14
N GLU A 861 13.26 -30.65 -17.79
CA GLU A 861 13.49 -29.71 -18.88
C GLU A 861 12.69 -30.09 -20.12
N ARG A 862 12.58 -31.38 -20.43
CA ARG A 862 11.74 -31.89 -21.53
C ARG A 862 10.25 -31.65 -21.30
N LEU A 863 9.79 -31.74 -20.05
CA LEU A 863 8.41 -31.41 -19.67
C LEU A 863 8.10 -29.90 -19.73
N ARG A 864 9.12 -29.06 -19.92
CA ARG A 864 8.99 -27.60 -19.97
C ARG A 864 9.19 -27.04 -21.38
N THR A 865 9.25 -27.87 -22.41
CA THR A 865 9.27 -27.41 -23.81
C THR A 865 7.90 -26.84 -24.21
N PRO A 866 7.83 -25.93 -25.20
CA PRO A 866 6.56 -25.43 -25.71
C PRO A 866 5.60 -26.56 -26.11
N GLU A 867 6.10 -27.61 -26.76
CA GLU A 867 5.32 -28.78 -27.19
C GLU A 867 4.78 -29.57 -26.00
N ALA A 868 5.59 -29.83 -24.96
CA ALA A 868 5.14 -30.57 -23.78
C ALA A 868 4.07 -29.81 -22.98
N LEU A 869 4.28 -28.49 -22.80
CA LEU A 869 3.28 -27.65 -22.13
C LEU A 869 1.99 -27.53 -22.95
N SER A 870 2.10 -27.37 -24.27
CA SER A 870 0.95 -27.32 -25.17
C SER A 870 0.17 -28.64 -25.16
N TYR A 871 0.87 -29.78 -25.16
CA TYR A 871 0.25 -31.10 -25.07
C TYR A 871 -0.44 -31.31 -23.71
N MET A 872 0.14 -30.86 -22.60
CA MET A 872 -0.51 -30.87 -21.29
C MET A 872 -1.82 -30.04 -21.31
N CYS A 873 -1.79 -28.85 -21.90
CA CYS A 873 -3.00 -28.02 -22.05
C CYS A 873 -4.05 -28.70 -22.93
N TYR A 874 -3.64 -29.32 -24.05
CA TYR A 874 -4.53 -30.10 -24.91
C TYR A 874 -5.20 -31.25 -24.15
N LEU A 875 -4.44 -32.06 -23.39
CA LEU A 875 -5.01 -33.12 -22.56
C LEU A 875 -6.02 -32.56 -21.55
N GLY A 876 -5.67 -31.47 -20.87
CA GLY A 876 -6.57 -30.83 -19.91
C GLY A 876 -7.89 -30.41 -20.56
N LEU A 877 -7.82 -29.68 -21.67
CA LEU A 877 -9.00 -29.20 -22.41
C LEU A 877 -9.83 -30.36 -22.98
N LEU A 878 -9.19 -31.43 -23.46
CA LEU A 878 -9.87 -32.63 -23.95
C LEU A 878 -10.70 -33.28 -22.84
N HIS A 879 -10.12 -33.44 -21.65
CA HIS A 879 -10.78 -34.02 -20.50
C HIS A 879 -11.89 -33.12 -19.93
N TYR A 880 -11.63 -31.82 -19.80
CA TYR A 880 -12.66 -30.84 -19.40
C TYR A 880 -13.87 -30.87 -20.34
N ARG A 881 -13.61 -30.92 -21.65
CA ARG A 881 -14.65 -30.96 -22.65
C ARG A 881 -15.45 -32.25 -22.60
N GLN A 882 -14.79 -33.39 -22.41
CA GLN A 882 -15.48 -34.66 -22.18
C GLN A 882 -16.37 -34.60 -20.92
N MET A 883 -15.84 -34.08 -19.81
CA MET A 883 -16.59 -33.90 -18.56
C MET A 883 -17.85 -33.05 -18.77
N ARG A 884 -17.73 -31.92 -19.48
CA ARG A 884 -18.88 -31.04 -19.79
C ARG A 884 -19.89 -31.66 -20.75
N ARG A 885 -19.44 -32.42 -21.77
CA ARG A 885 -20.34 -33.19 -22.65
C ARG A 885 -21.18 -34.22 -21.89
N GLU A 886 -20.59 -34.83 -20.88
CA GLU A 886 -21.25 -35.83 -20.02
C GLU A 886 -22.15 -35.18 -18.96
N GLY A 887 -22.16 -33.84 -18.86
CA GLY A 887 -22.95 -33.10 -17.86
C GLY A 887 -22.49 -33.35 -16.43
N ARG A 888 -21.21 -33.68 -16.23
CA ARG A 888 -20.64 -34.01 -14.93
C ARG A 888 -19.83 -32.86 -14.34
N ASN A 889 -19.64 -32.95 -13.02
CA ASN A 889 -18.61 -32.22 -12.30
C ASN A 889 -17.28 -32.99 -12.36
N ILE A 890 -16.22 -32.38 -11.84
CA ILE A 890 -14.90 -33.00 -11.75
C ILE A 890 -15.00 -34.34 -11.01
N THR A 891 -14.37 -35.36 -11.59
CA THR A 891 -14.33 -36.70 -11.02
C THR A 891 -13.55 -36.69 -9.70
N GLU A 892 -14.02 -37.38 -8.67
CA GLU A 892 -13.23 -37.68 -7.47
C GLU A 892 -13.05 -39.18 -7.34
N SER A 893 -11.79 -39.65 -7.39
CA SER A 893 -11.51 -41.08 -7.26
C SER A 893 -11.78 -41.56 -5.82
N LYS A 894 -11.90 -42.88 -5.66
CA LYS A 894 -12.00 -43.50 -4.32
C LYS A 894 -10.82 -43.12 -3.41
N GLU A 895 -9.62 -42.96 -3.97
CA GLU A 895 -8.43 -42.59 -3.22
C GLU A 895 -8.51 -41.13 -2.74
N MET A 896 -8.91 -40.21 -3.63
CA MET A 896 -9.12 -38.80 -3.28
C MET A 896 -10.17 -38.64 -2.17
N LEU A 897 -11.31 -39.32 -2.32
CA LEU A 897 -12.39 -39.29 -1.32
C LEU A 897 -11.94 -39.85 0.03
N ARG A 898 -11.12 -40.91 0.02
CA ARG A 898 -10.57 -41.51 1.24
C ARG A 898 -9.63 -40.56 1.98
N GLU A 899 -8.68 -39.96 1.27
CA GLU A 899 -7.76 -38.99 1.89
C GLU A 899 -8.49 -37.73 2.39
N LYS A 900 -9.52 -37.29 1.64
CA LYS A 900 -10.38 -36.19 2.06
C LYS A 900 -11.16 -36.52 3.33
N ASP A 901 -11.70 -37.74 3.47
CA ASP A 901 -12.35 -38.20 4.70
C ASP A 901 -11.37 -38.27 5.88
N TYR A 902 -10.13 -38.74 5.67
CA TYR A 902 -9.10 -38.71 6.72
C TYR A 902 -8.77 -37.30 7.17
N TYR A 903 -8.59 -36.38 6.23
CA TYR A 903 -8.34 -34.97 6.53
C TYR A 903 -9.53 -34.33 7.27
N TRP A 904 -10.76 -34.67 6.90
CA TRP A 904 -11.96 -34.19 7.60
C TRP A 904 -12.03 -34.75 9.03
N ARG A 905 -11.81 -36.06 9.21
CA ARG A 905 -11.77 -36.72 10.51
C ARG A 905 -10.70 -36.14 11.44
N ALA A 906 -9.56 -35.74 10.88
CA ALA A 906 -8.49 -35.10 11.64
C ALA A 906 -8.93 -33.74 12.22
N ASN A 907 -9.86 -33.03 11.55
CA ASN A 907 -10.31 -31.69 11.92
C ASN A 907 -11.68 -31.65 12.62
N ASP A 908 -12.47 -32.73 12.58
CA ASP A 908 -13.73 -32.83 13.32
C ASP A 908 -13.76 -33.97 14.34
N VAL A 909 -13.85 -33.61 15.62
CA VAL A 909 -14.01 -34.56 16.73
C VAL A 909 -15.34 -35.33 16.65
N VAL A 910 -16.40 -34.77 16.06
CA VAL A 910 -17.69 -35.46 15.94
C VAL A 910 -17.62 -36.54 14.85
N LYS A 911 -17.07 -36.21 13.68
CA LYS A 911 -16.77 -37.20 12.63
C LYS A 911 -15.87 -38.32 13.15
N ALA A 912 -14.79 -37.98 13.87
CA ALA A 912 -13.91 -38.97 14.49
C ALA A 912 -14.65 -39.89 15.47
N ALA A 913 -15.50 -39.34 16.34
CA ALA A 913 -16.31 -40.12 17.26
C ALA A 913 -17.27 -41.09 16.54
N ILE A 914 -17.84 -40.70 15.40
CA ILE A 914 -18.68 -41.58 14.58
C ILE A 914 -17.84 -42.71 13.97
N ASP A 915 -16.71 -42.36 13.35
CA ASP A 915 -15.87 -43.33 12.65
C ASP A 915 -15.18 -44.33 13.59
N GLU A 916 -14.87 -43.92 14.82
CA GLU A 916 -14.24 -44.76 15.86
C GLU A 916 -15.27 -45.53 16.70
N GLY A 917 -16.57 -45.42 16.40
CA GLY A 917 -17.62 -46.17 17.10
C GLY A 917 -17.89 -45.67 18.52
N ILE A 918 -17.54 -44.42 18.83
CA ILE A 918 -17.98 -43.72 20.05
C ILE A 918 -19.46 -43.35 19.92
N ILE A 919 -19.88 -42.92 18.74
CA ILE A 919 -21.25 -42.56 18.40
C ILE A 919 -21.73 -43.42 17.23
N GLU A 920 -22.96 -43.90 17.31
CA GLU A 920 -23.62 -44.60 16.21
C GLU A 920 -24.90 -43.90 15.79
N LEU A 921 -25.13 -43.81 14.48
CA LEU A 921 -26.29 -43.16 13.88
C LEU A 921 -27.27 -44.24 13.40
N GLY A 922 -28.55 -44.10 13.73
CA GLY A 922 -29.61 -45.01 13.28
C GLY A 922 -31.00 -44.52 13.63
N LYS A 923 -31.97 -44.71 12.73
CA LYS A 923 -33.35 -44.18 12.85
C LYS A 923 -34.04 -44.56 14.16
N ASP A 924 -33.80 -45.77 14.64
CA ASP A 924 -34.41 -46.32 15.87
C ASP A 924 -33.59 -46.06 17.14
N PHE A 925 -32.46 -45.36 17.04
CA PHE A 925 -31.59 -45.09 18.18
C PHE A 925 -32.05 -43.89 18.98
N SER A 926 -31.77 -43.91 20.29
CA SER A 926 -32.06 -42.77 21.15
C SER A 926 -31.12 -42.74 22.35
N VAL A 927 -30.72 -41.57 22.80
CA VAL A 927 -29.78 -41.44 23.91
C VAL A 927 -30.12 -40.23 24.77
N PRO A 928 -29.97 -40.31 26.10
CA PRO A 928 -30.04 -39.12 26.93
C PRO A 928 -29.04 -38.09 26.44
N ARG A 929 -29.52 -36.87 26.21
CA ARG A 929 -28.72 -35.76 25.67
C ARG A 929 -27.48 -35.51 26.55
N ASP A 930 -27.62 -35.61 27.86
CA ASP A 930 -26.54 -35.29 28.80
C ASP A 930 -25.49 -36.40 28.88
N LEU A 931 -25.92 -37.67 28.72
CA LEU A 931 -25.01 -38.82 28.61
C LEU A 931 -24.10 -38.70 27.38
N LEU A 932 -24.67 -38.42 26.21
CA LEU A 932 -23.88 -38.31 24.98
C LEU A 932 -22.96 -37.07 24.99
N GLN A 933 -23.37 -35.97 25.63
CA GLN A 933 -22.49 -34.82 25.84
C GLN A 933 -21.29 -35.19 26.73
N LYS A 934 -21.53 -35.86 27.86
CA LYS A 934 -20.48 -36.26 28.79
C LYS A 934 -19.48 -37.23 28.15
N ALA A 935 -19.99 -38.22 27.40
CA ALA A 935 -19.14 -39.11 26.61
C ALA A 935 -18.28 -38.33 25.59
N MET A 936 -18.87 -37.36 24.89
CA MET A 936 -18.12 -36.53 23.93
C MET A 936 -17.10 -35.59 24.58
N GLU A 937 -17.37 -35.10 25.80
CA GLU A 937 -16.40 -34.31 26.57
C GLU A 937 -15.18 -35.15 26.96
N ILE A 938 -15.40 -36.39 27.42
CA ILE A 938 -14.34 -37.33 27.77
C ILE A 938 -13.53 -37.69 26.52
N TYR A 939 -14.20 -38.11 25.45
CA TYR A 939 -13.55 -38.49 24.21
C TYR A 939 -12.73 -37.33 23.60
N ALA A 940 -13.29 -36.12 23.58
CA ALA A 940 -12.55 -34.95 23.13
C ALA A 940 -11.31 -34.70 24.00
N LYS A 941 -11.42 -34.82 25.32
CA LYS A 941 -10.29 -34.67 26.24
C LYS A 941 -9.21 -35.73 26.03
N GLU A 942 -9.57 -37.00 25.89
CA GLU A 942 -8.63 -38.12 25.68
C GLU A 942 -7.89 -38.00 24.35
N THR A 943 -8.56 -37.50 23.32
CA THR A 943 -7.95 -37.25 22.00
C THR A 943 -7.22 -35.91 21.90
N GLY A 944 -7.14 -35.13 23.00
CA GLY A 944 -6.52 -33.80 23.01
C GLY A 944 -7.26 -32.75 22.19
N ARG A 945 -8.54 -32.98 21.88
CA ARG A 945 -9.41 -32.11 21.07
C ARG A 945 -10.38 -31.31 21.94
N LYS A 946 -10.89 -30.21 21.38
CA LYS A 946 -11.88 -29.37 22.05
C LYS A 946 -13.30 -29.88 21.82
N TYR A 947 -14.06 -30.04 22.90
CA TYR A 947 -15.48 -30.34 22.83
C TYR A 947 -16.27 -29.17 22.19
N PRO A 948 -17.13 -29.41 21.17
CA PRO A 948 -17.78 -28.35 20.40
C PRO A 948 -19.01 -27.72 21.08
N GLY A 949 -19.45 -28.24 22.24
CA GLY A 949 -20.68 -27.80 22.91
C GLY A 949 -21.94 -28.46 22.36
N ALA A 950 -23.01 -28.50 23.16
CA ALA A 950 -24.22 -29.28 22.85
C ALA A 950 -24.92 -28.88 21.54
N ALA A 951 -25.06 -27.57 21.26
CA ALA A 951 -25.74 -27.08 20.07
C ALA A 951 -24.98 -27.45 18.79
N LYS A 952 -23.67 -27.22 18.79
CA LYS A 952 -22.78 -27.51 17.66
C LYS A 952 -22.56 -29.01 17.47
N LEU A 953 -22.59 -29.79 18.56
CA LEU A 953 -22.61 -31.26 18.50
C LEU A 953 -23.87 -31.76 17.76
N LEU A 954 -25.06 -31.27 18.12
CA LEU A 954 -26.30 -31.64 17.44
C LEU A 954 -26.30 -31.23 15.97
N GLU A 955 -25.84 -30.02 15.66
CA GLU A 955 -25.67 -29.53 14.29
C GLU A 955 -24.78 -30.47 13.46
N ARG A 956 -23.60 -30.82 13.98
CA ARG A 956 -22.66 -31.73 13.29
C ARG A 956 -23.23 -33.14 13.15
N LEU A 957 -23.87 -33.69 14.17
CA LEU A 957 -24.54 -34.99 14.08
C LEU A 957 -25.60 -35.00 12.97
N ARG A 958 -26.38 -33.93 12.83
CA ARG A 958 -27.37 -33.79 11.75
C ARG A 958 -26.72 -33.71 10.36
N ASN A 959 -25.53 -33.12 10.24
CA ASN A 959 -24.80 -33.06 8.98
C ASN A 959 -24.29 -34.43 8.51
N TYR A 960 -24.01 -35.35 9.45
CA TYR A 960 -23.52 -36.70 9.13
C TYR A 960 -24.61 -37.77 9.07
N ALA A 961 -25.78 -37.52 9.66
CA ALA A 961 -26.85 -38.51 9.71
C ALA A 961 -27.59 -38.62 8.37
N PRO A 962 -27.78 -39.84 7.83
CA PRO A 962 -28.63 -40.07 6.65
C PRO A 962 -30.13 -39.96 6.97
N HIS A 963 -30.49 -39.66 8.22
CA HIS A 963 -31.84 -39.52 8.73
C HIS A 963 -31.95 -38.36 9.70
N LYS A 964 -33.18 -37.92 9.99
CA LYS A 964 -33.44 -36.83 10.91
C LYS A 964 -33.04 -37.21 12.34
N ILE A 965 -32.21 -36.38 12.96
CA ILE A 965 -31.96 -36.40 14.42
C ILE A 965 -32.86 -35.37 15.09
N ASP A 966 -33.76 -35.86 15.94
CA ASP A 966 -34.77 -35.04 16.61
C ASP A 966 -34.57 -34.98 18.12
N TYR A 967 -35.31 -34.08 18.75
CA TYR A 967 -35.33 -33.90 20.19
C TYR A 967 -36.67 -34.36 20.74
N SER A 968 -36.62 -35.17 21.80
CA SER A 968 -37.80 -35.58 22.56
C SER A 968 -37.60 -35.36 24.05
N ARG A 969 -38.70 -35.28 24.80
CA ARG A 969 -38.68 -35.04 26.24
C ARG A 969 -39.58 -36.01 27.01
N PRO A 970 -39.33 -37.33 26.91
CA PRO A 970 -40.14 -38.32 27.61
C PRO A 970 -40.04 -38.19 29.13
N ARG A 971 -41.04 -38.71 29.85
CA ARG A 971 -41.05 -38.74 31.32
C ARG A 971 -40.59 -40.10 31.85
N TRP A 972 -39.60 -40.09 32.72
CA TRP A 972 -39.12 -41.26 33.44
C TRP A 972 -39.31 -41.05 34.94
N LYS A 973 -39.96 -42.00 35.63
CA LYS A 973 -40.39 -41.87 37.05
C LYS A 973 -40.99 -40.48 37.38
N GLY A 974 -41.80 -39.93 36.49
CA GLY A 974 -42.44 -38.62 36.65
C GLY A 974 -41.56 -37.39 36.35
N LYS A 975 -40.27 -37.56 36.06
CA LYS A 975 -39.36 -36.47 35.70
C LYS A 975 -39.09 -36.43 34.18
N PRO A 976 -39.10 -35.26 33.53
CA PRO A 976 -38.77 -35.15 32.12
C PRO A 976 -37.26 -35.34 31.89
N ILE A 977 -36.89 -36.15 30.89
CA ILE A 977 -35.49 -36.36 30.46
C ILE A 977 -35.32 -35.83 29.03
N HIS A 978 -34.21 -35.14 28.76
CA HIS A 978 -33.87 -34.67 27.42
C HIS A 978 -33.24 -35.80 26.60
N VAL A 979 -33.85 -36.18 25.47
CA VAL A 979 -33.40 -37.31 24.65
C VAL A 979 -33.20 -36.86 23.20
N TRP A 980 -32.07 -37.27 22.61
CA TRP A 980 -31.86 -37.18 21.17
C TRP A 980 -32.24 -38.50 20.51
N THR A 981 -33.02 -38.45 19.43
CA THR A 981 -33.40 -39.61 18.61
C THR A 981 -32.59 -39.64 17.32
N GLY A 982 -32.40 -40.83 16.74
CA GLY A 982 -31.55 -41.02 15.57
C GLY A 982 -30.07 -41.31 15.90
N VAL A 983 -29.69 -41.35 17.18
CA VAL A 983 -28.29 -41.46 17.63
C VAL A 983 -28.18 -42.22 18.96
N ARG A 984 -27.09 -42.98 19.15
CA ARG A 984 -26.73 -43.66 20.40
C ARG A 984 -25.24 -43.61 20.70
N LEU A 985 -24.85 -44.02 21.91
CA LEU A 985 -23.45 -44.37 22.20
C LEU A 985 -23.11 -45.73 21.59
N GLY A 986 -22.04 -45.78 20.80
CA GLY A 986 -21.48 -47.02 20.31
C GLY A 986 -20.72 -47.78 21.39
N GLU A 987 -20.23 -48.97 21.06
CA GLU A 987 -19.56 -49.86 22.02
C GLU A 987 -18.38 -49.20 22.73
N ALA A 988 -17.47 -48.58 21.98
CA ALA A 988 -16.34 -47.86 22.56
C ALA A 988 -16.80 -46.65 23.40
N GLY A 989 -17.86 -45.96 22.95
CA GLY A 989 -18.40 -44.80 23.66
C GLY A 989 -18.99 -45.12 25.03
N ARG A 990 -19.57 -46.32 25.19
CA ARG A 990 -20.08 -46.80 26.49
C ARG A 990 -18.96 -47.05 27.49
N MET A 991 -17.79 -47.44 27.02
CA MET A 991 -16.64 -47.83 27.85
C MET A 991 -15.73 -46.66 28.22
N LEU A 992 -16.03 -45.43 27.77
CA LEU A 992 -15.30 -44.23 28.17
C LEU A 992 -15.35 -44.06 29.70
N LEU A 993 -14.19 -43.80 30.32
CA LEU A 993 -14.08 -43.80 31.78
C LEU A 993 -14.26 -42.40 32.35
N VAL A 994 -15.06 -42.31 33.42
CA VAL A 994 -15.18 -41.12 34.26
C VAL A 994 -14.42 -41.36 35.55
N SER A 995 -13.40 -40.53 35.82
CA SER A 995 -12.73 -40.51 37.12
C SER A 995 -13.48 -39.62 38.10
N ARG A 996 -13.82 -40.16 39.27
CA ARG A 996 -14.52 -39.45 40.33
C ARG A 996 -13.73 -39.52 41.64
N GLU A 997 -13.69 -38.40 42.35
CA GLU A 997 -13.16 -38.35 43.72
C GLU A 997 -14.16 -38.98 44.68
N VAL A 998 -13.69 -39.98 45.42
CA VAL A 998 -14.44 -40.66 46.46
C VAL A 998 -13.63 -40.55 47.76
N VAL A 999 -14.30 -40.12 48.82
CA VAL A 999 -13.69 -40.04 50.15
C VAL A 999 -13.75 -41.42 50.77
N ASN A 1000 -12.61 -42.08 50.90
CA ASN A 1000 -12.49 -43.30 51.68
C ASN A 1000 -12.56 -42.91 53.17
N LEU A 1001 -13.74 -43.08 53.77
CA LEU A 1001 -14.03 -42.67 55.15
C LEU A 1001 -13.18 -43.44 56.18
N ASP A 1002 -12.81 -44.67 55.86
CA ASP A 1002 -11.99 -45.53 56.74
C ASP A 1002 -10.53 -45.11 56.74
N GLN A 1003 -9.99 -44.68 55.60
CA GLN A 1003 -8.60 -44.25 55.46
C GLN A 1003 -8.39 -42.73 55.52
N ARG A 1004 -9.48 -41.94 55.56
CA ARG A 1004 -9.48 -40.47 55.45
C ARG A 1004 -8.66 -39.95 54.26
N LYS A 1005 -8.72 -40.65 53.14
CA LYS A 1005 -8.02 -40.28 51.89
C LYS A 1005 -9.00 -40.08 50.76
N LEU A 1006 -8.63 -39.17 49.84
CA LEU A 1006 -9.28 -39.05 48.54
C LEU A 1006 -8.75 -40.17 47.65
N GLU A 1007 -9.66 -41.03 47.17
CA GLU A 1007 -9.38 -42.06 46.17
C GLU A 1007 -10.10 -41.68 44.87
N TYR A 1008 -9.47 -41.96 43.73
CA TYR A 1008 -10.09 -41.78 42.43
C TYR A 1008 -10.60 -43.13 41.93
N ILE A 1009 -11.91 -43.24 41.75
CA ILE A 1009 -12.52 -44.43 41.14
C ILE A 1009 -12.83 -44.09 39.68
N SER A 1010 -12.43 -44.97 38.76
CA SER A 1010 -12.78 -44.88 37.34
C SER A 1010 -13.86 -45.92 37.01
N MET A 1011 -14.94 -45.48 36.38
CA MET A 1011 -16.06 -46.34 35.95
C MET A 1011 -16.55 -45.92 34.56
N PRO A 1012 -17.20 -46.81 33.79
CA PRO A 1012 -17.83 -46.48 32.52
C PRO A 1012 -18.79 -45.29 32.62
N VAL A 1013 -18.85 -44.47 31.57
CA VAL A 1013 -19.69 -43.25 31.53
C VAL A 1013 -21.18 -43.57 31.67
N THR A 1014 -21.62 -44.74 31.21
CA THR A 1014 -22.99 -45.24 31.37
C THR A 1014 -23.33 -45.57 32.82
N GLU A 1015 -22.41 -46.20 33.56
CA GLU A 1015 -22.55 -46.49 35.00
C GLU A 1015 -22.57 -45.20 35.81
N ALA A 1016 -21.62 -44.29 35.55
CA ALA A 1016 -21.57 -42.99 36.22
C ALA A 1016 -22.85 -42.18 36.01
N TYR A 1017 -23.40 -42.20 34.80
CA TYR A 1017 -24.66 -41.53 34.48
C TYR A 1017 -25.87 -42.19 35.17
N ALA A 1018 -25.88 -43.52 35.23
CA ALA A 1018 -26.92 -44.29 35.90
C ALA A 1018 -26.99 -43.98 37.40
N GLU A 1019 -25.83 -43.94 38.08
CA GLU A 1019 -25.72 -43.56 39.49
C GLU A 1019 -26.20 -42.11 39.74
N GLU A 1020 -25.74 -41.16 38.92
CA GLU A 1020 -26.08 -39.73 39.04
C GLU A 1020 -27.59 -39.48 38.95
N HIS A 1021 -28.27 -40.27 38.11
CA HIS A 1021 -29.71 -40.13 37.86
C HIS A 1021 -30.58 -41.15 38.61
N LYS A 1022 -29.98 -42.00 39.45
CA LYS A 1022 -30.65 -43.05 40.24
C LYS A 1022 -31.47 -44.02 39.37
N PHE A 1023 -30.90 -44.47 38.25
CA PHE A 1023 -31.46 -45.59 37.49
C PHE A 1023 -31.30 -46.88 38.30
N ASP A 1024 -32.38 -47.65 38.46
CA ASP A 1024 -32.36 -48.89 39.25
C ASP A 1024 -31.63 -50.04 38.54
N ASP A 1025 -31.41 -49.90 37.23
CA ASP A 1025 -30.79 -50.91 36.38
C ASP A 1025 -29.98 -50.25 35.24
N VAL A 1026 -28.67 -50.53 35.21
CA VAL A 1026 -27.73 -50.04 34.18
C VAL A 1026 -27.91 -50.78 32.85
N SER A 1027 -28.55 -51.96 32.85
CA SER A 1027 -28.81 -52.77 31.65
C SER A 1027 -29.58 -51.99 30.58
N MET A 1028 -30.39 -51.00 31.00
CA MET A 1028 -31.11 -50.10 30.09
C MET A 1028 -30.19 -49.22 29.23
N LEU A 1029 -28.94 -49.00 29.63
CA LEU A 1029 -27.93 -48.22 28.91
C LEU A 1029 -26.84 -49.08 28.26
N GLU A 1030 -26.83 -50.40 28.49
CA GLU A 1030 -25.86 -51.34 27.89
C GLU A 1030 -25.96 -51.39 26.37
N SER A 1031 -27.16 -51.20 25.81
CA SER A 1031 -27.36 -51.11 24.35
C SER A 1031 -26.88 -49.80 23.73
N GLY A 1032 -26.47 -48.83 24.58
CA GLY A 1032 -26.17 -47.45 24.21
C GLY A 1032 -27.41 -46.62 23.88
N SER A 1033 -28.59 -47.25 23.83
CA SER A 1033 -29.86 -46.64 23.48
C SER A 1033 -30.91 -46.81 24.57
N LEU A 1034 -31.85 -45.86 24.70
CA LEU A 1034 -33.02 -46.05 25.57
C LEU A 1034 -33.98 -47.11 24.97
N PRO A 1035 -34.62 -47.96 25.79
CA PRO A 1035 -35.66 -48.89 25.34
C PRO A 1035 -36.89 -48.15 24.79
N LYS A 1036 -37.54 -48.69 23.74
CA LYS A 1036 -38.71 -48.07 23.08
C LYS A 1036 -39.87 -47.72 24.05
N GLY A 1037 -40.03 -48.48 25.14
CA GLY A 1037 -41.08 -48.23 26.16
C GLY A 1037 -40.81 -47.05 27.11
N VAL A 1038 -39.58 -46.49 27.13
CA VAL A 1038 -39.23 -45.31 27.93
C VAL A 1038 -39.60 -44.00 27.21
N ILE A 1039 -39.83 -44.06 25.89
CA ILE A 1039 -40.08 -42.90 25.02
C ILE A 1039 -41.60 -42.62 24.85
N GLN A 1040 -42.47 -43.57 25.21
CA GLN A 1040 -43.93 -43.46 25.11
C GLN A 1040 -44.56 -42.59 26.20
#